data_AF-A0A371QLG4-F1
#
_entry.id   AF-A0A371QLG4-F1
#
_cell.length_a   1.000
_cell.length_b   1.000
_cell.length_c   1.000
_cell.angle_alpha   90.00
_cell.angle_beta   90.00
_cell.angle_gamma   90.00
#
_symmetry.space_group_name_H-M   'P 1'
#
loop_
_entity.id
_entity.type
_entity.pdbx_description
1 polymer ?
#
loop_
_entity_poly.entity_id
_entity_poly.type
_entity_poly.pdbx_seq_one_letter_code
_entity_poly.pdbx_strand_id
1 'polypeptide(L)'
;MSKMIQIMIVALWFLGFNSALLALDVAGADDAIVEDQVEVETIAELKAYENPEDQLRVEVKGYWESDDGGGGFFTFEAENTQDGDGGMIIASDVTNEGRWIRDMEDDTIDIRWYGARSEIEEDQADYILDAIGYFFDLEQMGTVFIPEGTFYISQQLGFWEGVSIKGEGMDRSVIINTGHEGYTRSSLFAHSHHYSDDRTLGMELSDLKIDVNMYELGEWIGAIWIEEPFRDLTIDHVHVTNSGGNIIRLAKSSRISNSIFDNMDGRGLSTGWENMPDLRFRDNVIIDNKFIRSADSPTGPGINLSRAVDNVFSGNELINENPPGDTYGGIRLPNDSQNNLVENNYVKNFPRGIWLLSGSQNNEVKGNTVVDSWIVGMFINSSHESQIPTSGNILADNIVRQENPQISHTTDLIRIHEDFEETIIDNVISGNEVAISETYEQTYRAHVESEYPGNSSLEEGLVWLTNGAQIEGRNDVYDNFVTTITTAEPEEGVQATFKVDMADSGVDYEGGVYITGHLNDWEIAEMEHLRDEIYTYEITLFPGDEGAYYYLTTDTWDNYMDYRETVPEECADWYDSDRGYVIPDEDVVFAYIWGTCQEIGLETSLNQPAESPRQFTLHQNFPNPFNPTTQISYQIPESEFITLTVFDMAGREVKELVNQRQAAGLYQVEFNASSLSSGIYFYRLQAGAFSQTKKLTLIK
;
A
#
# COMPACT_ATOMS: atom_id res chain seq x y z
N MET A 1 5.44 -21.82 -51.34
CA MET A 1 5.37 -20.50 -51.99
C MET A 1 6.19 -19.40 -51.29
N SER A 2 6.56 -19.54 -50.00
CA SER A 2 7.28 -18.52 -49.21
C SER A 2 8.71 -18.17 -49.69
N LYS A 3 9.48 -19.12 -50.24
CA LYS A 3 10.86 -18.86 -50.72
C LYS A 3 10.99 -18.07 -52.03
N MET A 4 9.92 -17.92 -52.82
CA MET A 4 9.93 -17.10 -54.04
C MET A 4 9.60 -15.63 -53.78
N ILE A 5 8.83 -15.35 -52.72
CA ILE A 5 8.39 -13.99 -52.35
C ILE A 5 9.52 -13.24 -51.63
N GLN A 6 10.31 -13.92 -50.80
CA GLN A 6 11.50 -13.32 -50.17
C GLN A 6 12.60 -12.93 -51.17
N ILE A 7 12.73 -13.64 -52.31
CA ILE A 7 13.72 -13.30 -53.35
C ILE A 7 13.28 -12.06 -54.16
N MET A 8 11.98 -11.81 -54.30
CA MET A 8 11.46 -10.61 -55.00
C MET A 8 11.57 -9.33 -54.17
N ILE A 9 11.42 -9.42 -52.84
CA ILE A 9 11.50 -8.26 -51.93
C ILE A 9 12.96 -7.77 -51.78
N VAL A 10 13.95 -8.67 -51.81
CA VAL A 10 15.37 -8.31 -51.80
C VAL A 10 15.83 -7.69 -53.14
N ALA A 11 15.20 -8.06 -54.26
CA ALA A 11 15.51 -7.50 -55.58
C ALA A 11 15.00 -6.06 -55.77
N LEU A 12 13.92 -5.68 -55.08
CA LEU A 12 13.33 -4.33 -55.16
C LEU A 12 14.05 -3.31 -54.27
N TRP A 13 14.80 -3.76 -53.26
CA TRP A 13 15.66 -2.89 -52.43
C TRP A 13 16.94 -2.42 -53.14
N PHE A 14 17.43 -3.17 -54.15
CA PHE A 14 18.64 -2.82 -54.90
C PHE A 14 18.42 -1.79 -56.04
N LEU A 15 17.17 -1.41 -56.33
CA LEU A 15 16.84 -0.52 -57.47
C LEU A 15 16.34 0.87 -57.08
N GLY A 16 16.35 1.24 -55.79
CA GLY A 16 16.33 2.64 -55.36
C GLY A 16 15.10 3.46 -55.76
N PHE A 17 13.90 2.88 -55.75
CA PHE A 17 12.66 3.65 -55.94
C PHE A 17 11.92 3.81 -54.60
N ASN A 18 11.74 5.07 -54.20
CA ASN A 18 10.89 5.46 -53.09
C ASN A 18 9.70 6.26 -53.64
N SER A 19 8.54 6.07 -53.00
CA SER A 19 7.33 6.91 -53.02
C SER A 19 6.47 6.94 -54.29
N ALA A 20 5.24 6.42 -54.18
CA ALA A 20 4.01 7.22 -54.19
C ALA A 20 2.75 6.37 -54.49
N LEU A 21 1.76 6.58 -53.63
CA LEU A 21 0.32 6.37 -53.78
C LEU A 21 -0.19 6.30 -55.24
N LEU A 22 -0.90 5.22 -55.58
CA LEU A 22 -1.91 5.20 -56.64
C LEU A 22 -2.93 4.12 -56.33
N ALA A 23 -4.11 4.57 -55.88
CA ALA A 23 -5.31 3.78 -55.82
C ALA A 23 -5.65 3.27 -57.22
N LEU A 24 -5.73 1.95 -57.39
CA LEU A 24 -6.34 1.32 -58.54
C LEU A 24 -7.46 0.42 -58.04
N ASP A 25 -8.67 0.93 -58.25
CA ASP A 25 -9.94 0.26 -58.08
C ASP A 25 -9.98 -1.00 -58.97
N VAL A 26 -9.89 -2.18 -58.34
CA VAL A 26 -10.20 -3.47 -58.97
C VAL A 26 -11.35 -4.08 -58.19
N ALA A 27 -12.55 -3.56 -58.47
CA ALA A 27 -13.78 -4.28 -58.22
C ALA A 27 -13.75 -5.58 -59.04
N GLY A 28 -13.71 -6.73 -58.34
CA GLY A 28 -13.90 -8.05 -58.93
C GLY A 28 -12.68 -8.97 -58.89
N ALA A 29 -12.22 -9.32 -57.69
CA ALA A 29 -11.54 -10.58 -57.38
C ALA A 29 -11.52 -10.83 -55.86
N ASP A 30 -12.68 -10.67 -55.20
CA ASP A 30 -12.94 -11.35 -53.92
C ASP A 30 -13.35 -12.78 -54.27
N ASP A 31 -12.37 -13.66 -54.31
CA ASP A 31 -12.49 -15.10 -54.05
C ASP A 31 -11.06 -15.55 -53.74
N ALA A 32 -10.54 -15.02 -52.62
CA ALA A 32 -9.43 -15.66 -51.94
C ALA A 32 -9.96 -17.00 -51.41
N ILE A 33 -9.24 -18.06 -51.74
CA ILE A 33 -9.51 -19.45 -51.37
C ILE A 33 -9.82 -19.51 -49.87
N VAL A 34 -11.11 -19.71 -49.55
CA VAL A 34 -11.50 -20.28 -48.26
C VAL A 34 -11.02 -21.73 -48.34
N GLU A 35 -9.86 -22.02 -47.76
CA GLU A 35 -9.59 -23.41 -47.35
C GLU A 35 -10.74 -23.77 -46.43
N ASP A 36 -11.50 -24.83 -46.78
CA ASP A 36 -12.55 -25.37 -45.92
C ASP A 36 -11.91 -25.62 -44.54
N GLN A 37 -12.14 -24.72 -43.59
CA GLN A 37 -11.67 -24.92 -42.22
C GLN A 37 -12.51 -26.06 -41.68
N VAL A 38 -11.83 -27.16 -41.40
CA VAL A 38 -12.47 -28.31 -40.76
C VAL A 38 -12.74 -27.91 -39.32
N GLU A 39 -14.00 -27.98 -38.92
CA GLU A 39 -14.45 -27.67 -37.57
C GLU A 39 -14.98 -28.94 -36.90
N VAL A 40 -14.70 -29.09 -35.62
CA VAL A 40 -15.28 -30.11 -34.74
C VAL A 40 -15.74 -29.47 -33.44
N GLU A 41 -16.73 -30.07 -32.77
CA GLU A 41 -17.33 -29.45 -31.59
C GLU A 41 -16.45 -29.61 -30.34
N THR A 42 -15.77 -30.76 -30.21
CA THR A 42 -15.08 -31.14 -28.96
C THR A 42 -13.74 -31.83 -29.21
N ILE A 43 -12.90 -31.93 -28.16
CA ILE A 43 -11.64 -32.69 -28.20
C ILE A 43 -11.88 -34.18 -28.44
N ALA A 44 -13.01 -34.73 -27.96
CA ALA A 44 -13.38 -36.12 -28.23
C ALA A 44 -13.62 -36.37 -29.72
N GLU A 45 -14.24 -35.40 -30.42
CA GLU A 45 -14.43 -35.48 -31.87
C GLU A 45 -13.11 -35.31 -32.63
N LEU A 46 -12.22 -34.42 -32.17
CA LEU A 46 -10.87 -34.27 -32.73
C LEU A 46 -10.08 -35.59 -32.66
N LYS A 47 -10.11 -36.27 -31.51
CA LYS A 47 -9.45 -37.57 -31.31
C LYS A 47 -9.94 -38.64 -32.28
N ALA A 48 -11.24 -38.66 -32.54
CA ALA A 48 -11.90 -39.64 -33.40
C ALA A 48 -11.88 -39.26 -34.90
N TYR A 49 -11.28 -38.13 -35.27
CA TYR A 49 -11.26 -37.64 -36.64
C TYR A 49 -10.61 -38.65 -37.59
N GLU A 50 -11.37 -39.14 -38.58
CA GLU A 50 -10.91 -40.22 -39.45
C GLU A 50 -9.99 -39.73 -40.58
N ASN A 51 -8.88 -40.44 -40.79
CA ASN A 51 -7.92 -40.22 -41.88
C ASN A 51 -7.39 -38.76 -41.99
N PRO A 52 -6.90 -38.15 -40.90
CA PRO A 52 -6.31 -36.83 -40.98
C PRO A 52 -5.07 -36.85 -41.90
N GLU A 53 -5.00 -35.88 -42.82
CA GLU A 53 -3.79 -35.65 -43.61
C GLU A 53 -2.75 -34.90 -42.75
N ASP A 54 -1.46 -35.15 -43.00
CA ASP A 54 -0.39 -34.42 -42.31
C ASP A 54 -0.53 -32.91 -42.57
N GLN A 55 -0.34 -32.10 -41.52
CA GLN A 55 -0.56 -30.65 -41.49
C GLN A 55 -2.01 -30.21 -41.68
N LEU A 56 -2.99 -31.12 -41.55
CA LEU A 56 -4.39 -30.73 -41.48
C LEU A 56 -4.64 -29.84 -40.26
N ARG A 57 -5.20 -28.66 -40.49
CA ARG A 57 -5.58 -27.71 -39.44
C ARG A 57 -7.08 -27.79 -39.16
N VAL A 58 -7.45 -27.96 -37.90
CA VAL A 58 -8.84 -28.11 -37.43
C VAL A 58 -9.13 -27.07 -36.36
N GLU A 59 -10.30 -26.43 -36.43
CA GLU A 59 -10.84 -25.65 -35.32
C GLU A 59 -11.69 -26.55 -34.42
N VAL A 60 -11.41 -26.51 -33.12
CA VAL A 60 -12.22 -27.18 -32.09
C VAL A 60 -12.97 -26.11 -31.33
N LYS A 61 -14.31 -26.22 -31.21
CA LYS A 61 -15.12 -25.19 -30.55
C LYS A 61 -14.97 -25.19 -29.02
N GLY A 62 -14.87 -26.35 -28.39
CA GLY A 62 -14.57 -26.45 -26.95
C GLY A 62 -13.91 -27.76 -26.52
N TYR A 63 -13.59 -27.90 -25.24
CA TYR A 63 -12.96 -29.12 -24.73
C TYR A 63 -13.98 -30.26 -24.62
N TRP A 64 -15.02 -30.02 -23.82
CA TRP A 64 -16.15 -30.90 -23.54
C TRP A 64 -17.41 -30.49 -24.30
N GLU A 65 -17.68 -29.19 -24.40
CA GLU A 65 -18.85 -28.61 -25.07
C GLU A 65 -18.44 -27.37 -25.87
N SER A 66 -19.15 -27.03 -26.93
CA SER A 66 -18.75 -26.05 -27.96
C SER A 66 -18.46 -24.63 -27.48
N ASP A 67 -18.84 -24.28 -26.26
CA ASP A 67 -18.74 -22.93 -25.69
C ASP A 67 -18.06 -22.90 -24.31
N ASP A 68 -17.39 -23.98 -23.90
CA ASP A 68 -16.71 -24.06 -22.60
C ASP A 68 -15.36 -23.32 -22.55
N GLY A 69 -14.92 -22.72 -23.66
CA GLY A 69 -13.67 -21.97 -23.76
C GLY A 69 -12.39 -22.83 -23.85
N GLY A 70 -12.51 -24.15 -23.83
CA GLY A 70 -11.40 -25.08 -23.94
C GLY A 70 -10.98 -25.44 -25.38
N GLY A 71 -11.65 -24.84 -26.37
CA GLY A 71 -11.42 -25.03 -27.80
C GLY A 71 -10.16 -24.31 -28.31
N GLY A 72 -9.98 -24.28 -29.62
CA GLY A 72 -8.83 -23.66 -30.28
C GLY A 72 -8.48 -24.34 -31.60
N PHE A 73 -7.40 -23.89 -32.24
CA PHE A 73 -6.91 -24.50 -33.47
C PHE A 73 -5.86 -25.57 -33.19
N PHE A 74 -5.89 -26.64 -33.98
CA PHE A 74 -4.95 -27.75 -33.89
C PHE A 74 -4.42 -28.12 -35.27
N THR A 75 -3.14 -28.48 -35.33
CA THR A 75 -2.48 -28.98 -36.53
C THR A 75 -2.11 -30.46 -36.35
N PHE A 76 -2.48 -31.32 -37.29
CA PHE A 76 -2.12 -32.74 -37.25
C PHE A 76 -0.68 -32.98 -37.70
N GLU A 77 0.06 -33.78 -36.95
CA GLU A 77 1.39 -34.27 -37.28
C GLU A 77 1.38 -35.79 -37.37
N ALA A 78 1.46 -36.36 -38.58
CA ALA A 78 1.20 -37.77 -38.83
C ALA A 78 2.25 -38.74 -38.25
N GLU A 79 3.50 -38.29 -38.09
CA GLU A 79 4.62 -39.11 -37.60
C GLU A 79 5.07 -38.72 -36.17
N ASN A 80 4.22 -38.05 -35.40
CA ASN A 80 4.50 -37.67 -34.02
C ASN A 80 4.05 -38.78 -33.03
N THR A 81 4.96 -39.21 -32.15
CA THR A 81 4.72 -40.26 -31.15
C THR A 81 4.87 -39.78 -29.70
N GLN A 82 4.98 -38.47 -29.46
CA GLN A 82 5.02 -37.90 -28.11
C GLN A 82 3.80 -38.35 -27.32
N ASP A 83 3.86 -38.57 -26.01
CA ASP A 83 2.63 -38.89 -25.27
C ASP A 83 1.67 -37.69 -25.31
N GLY A 84 0.37 -37.96 -25.40
CA GLY A 84 -0.62 -36.87 -25.34
C GLY A 84 -0.71 -36.37 -23.90
N ASP A 85 -0.62 -35.05 -23.72
CA ASP A 85 -0.76 -34.39 -22.43
C ASP A 85 -2.21 -34.01 -22.11
N GLY A 86 -3.13 -34.21 -23.06
CA GLY A 86 -4.54 -33.95 -22.86
C GLY A 86 -4.96 -32.51 -23.06
N GLY A 87 -4.07 -31.59 -23.43
CA GLY A 87 -4.41 -30.20 -23.74
C GLY A 87 -3.66 -29.63 -24.95
N MET A 88 -2.34 -29.48 -24.85
CA MET A 88 -1.50 -28.97 -25.93
C MET A 88 -1.23 -30.02 -27.01
N ILE A 89 -1.20 -31.30 -26.62
CA ILE A 89 -0.90 -32.44 -27.47
C ILE A 89 -1.98 -33.49 -27.27
N ILE A 90 -2.81 -33.67 -28.30
CA ILE A 90 -3.91 -34.64 -28.29
C ILE A 90 -3.54 -35.85 -29.16
N ALA A 91 -3.47 -37.02 -28.52
CA ALA A 91 -3.26 -38.28 -29.23
C ALA A 91 -4.49 -38.67 -30.05
N SER A 92 -4.27 -39.03 -31.31
CA SER A 92 -5.29 -39.58 -32.21
C SER A 92 -5.75 -40.97 -31.73
N ASP A 93 -7.06 -41.24 -31.75
CA ASP A 93 -7.61 -42.56 -31.45
C ASP A 93 -7.59 -43.50 -32.68
N VAL A 94 -7.38 -42.94 -33.87
CA VAL A 94 -7.45 -43.68 -35.14
C VAL A 94 -6.09 -44.15 -35.65
N THR A 95 -5.00 -43.56 -35.16
CA THR A 95 -3.63 -43.93 -35.54
C THR A 95 -2.74 -44.14 -34.32
N ASN A 96 -1.84 -45.13 -34.38
CA ASN A 96 -0.87 -45.38 -33.30
C ASN A 96 0.26 -44.33 -33.27
N GLU A 97 0.47 -43.65 -34.39
CA GLU A 97 1.43 -42.58 -34.63
C GLU A 97 0.60 -41.41 -35.19
N GLY A 98 0.75 -40.20 -34.67
CA GLY A 98 -0.11 -39.06 -35.02
C GLY A 98 -0.54 -38.25 -33.82
N ARG A 99 -0.24 -36.94 -33.82
CA ARG A 99 -0.67 -36.00 -32.77
C ARG A 99 -1.34 -34.78 -33.36
N TRP A 100 -2.36 -34.30 -32.67
CA TRP A 100 -2.88 -32.96 -32.87
C TRP A 100 -2.13 -32.03 -31.93
N ILE A 101 -1.44 -31.06 -32.50
CA ILE A 101 -0.68 -30.04 -31.78
C ILE A 101 -1.52 -28.78 -31.76
N ARG A 102 -1.83 -28.27 -30.57
CA ARG A 102 -2.57 -27.02 -30.41
C ARG A 102 -1.72 -25.85 -30.90
N ASP A 103 -2.33 -24.96 -31.66
CA ASP A 103 -1.73 -23.69 -32.05
C ASP A 103 -1.74 -22.74 -30.83
N MET A 104 -0.58 -22.19 -30.45
CA MET A 104 -0.49 -21.08 -29.48
C MET A 104 -0.15 -19.79 -30.18
N GLU A 105 -0.86 -18.71 -29.81
CA GLU A 105 -0.57 -17.35 -30.30
C GLU A 105 0.45 -16.62 -29.43
N ASP A 106 0.45 -16.90 -28.12
CA ASP A 106 1.35 -16.36 -27.10
C ASP A 106 1.79 -17.46 -26.10
N ASP A 107 2.70 -17.11 -25.19
CA ASP A 107 3.22 -18.03 -24.17
C ASP A 107 2.23 -18.17 -22.98
N THR A 108 0.93 -18.34 -23.28
CA THR A 108 -0.15 -18.45 -22.29
C THR A 108 -0.95 -19.74 -22.51
N ILE A 109 -1.14 -20.53 -21.46
CA ILE A 109 -2.00 -21.72 -21.46
C ILE A 109 -3.19 -21.49 -20.54
N ASP A 110 -4.39 -21.54 -21.10
CA ASP A 110 -5.63 -21.55 -20.33
C ASP A 110 -5.92 -22.96 -19.79
N ILE A 111 -6.20 -23.09 -18.50
CA ILE A 111 -6.45 -24.41 -17.88
C ILE A 111 -7.69 -25.13 -18.47
N ARG A 112 -8.62 -24.40 -19.11
CA ARG A 112 -9.75 -25.00 -19.85
C ARG A 112 -9.26 -25.81 -21.05
N TRP A 113 -8.08 -25.52 -21.58
CA TRP A 113 -7.47 -26.31 -22.66
C TRP A 113 -7.09 -27.72 -22.23
N TYR A 114 -6.95 -27.97 -20.93
CA TYR A 114 -6.76 -29.29 -20.33
C TYR A 114 -8.08 -29.89 -19.80
N GLY A 115 -9.19 -29.17 -19.92
CA GLY A 115 -10.53 -29.62 -19.53
C GLY A 115 -11.01 -29.12 -18.17
N ALA A 116 -10.33 -28.14 -17.56
CA ALA A 116 -10.83 -27.51 -16.34
C ALA A 116 -12.17 -26.79 -16.57
N ARG A 117 -13.04 -26.83 -15.56
CA ARG A 117 -14.42 -26.30 -15.56
C ARG A 117 -14.78 -25.75 -14.19
N SER A 118 -15.31 -24.53 -14.15
CA SER A 118 -15.63 -23.86 -12.88
C SER A 118 -17.00 -24.26 -12.30
N GLU A 119 -17.82 -24.99 -13.06
CA GLU A 119 -19.16 -25.40 -12.68
C GLU A 119 -19.20 -26.68 -11.82
N ILE A 120 -18.04 -27.30 -11.56
CA ILE A 120 -17.94 -28.57 -10.85
C ILE A 120 -17.10 -28.44 -9.57
N GLU A 121 -17.56 -29.08 -8.50
CA GLU A 121 -16.85 -29.19 -7.21
C GLU A 121 -15.98 -30.45 -7.16
N GLU A 122 -15.21 -30.71 -8.22
CA GLU A 122 -14.31 -31.86 -8.34
C GLU A 122 -12.85 -31.40 -8.29
N ASP A 123 -11.92 -32.30 -7.92
CA ASP A 123 -10.49 -31.98 -7.93
C ASP A 123 -9.97 -31.80 -9.36
N GLN A 124 -9.39 -30.63 -9.60
CA GLN A 124 -8.90 -30.17 -10.90
C GLN A 124 -7.42 -29.81 -10.86
N ALA A 125 -6.70 -30.22 -9.80
CA ALA A 125 -5.29 -29.89 -9.63
C ALA A 125 -4.41 -30.37 -10.80
N ASP A 126 -4.71 -31.57 -11.33
CA ASP A 126 -3.92 -32.16 -12.43
C ASP A 126 -3.94 -31.29 -13.69
N TYR A 127 -5.06 -30.63 -14.02
CA TYR A 127 -5.14 -29.74 -15.20
C TYR A 127 -4.20 -28.53 -15.09
N ILE A 128 -4.07 -27.98 -13.88
CA ILE A 128 -3.14 -26.87 -13.61
C ILE A 128 -1.70 -27.39 -13.65
N LEU A 129 -1.44 -28.55 -13.05
CA LEU A 129 -0.11 -29.16 -13.02
C LEU A 129 0.37 -29.59 -14.41
N ASP A 130 -0.51 -30.08 -15.27
CA ASP A 130 -0.19 -30.45 -16.65
C ASP A 130 0.14 -29.21 -17.50
N ALA A 131 -0.61 -28.11 -17.35
CA ALA A 131 -0.31 -26.84 -17.99
C ALA A 131 1.05 -26.27 -17.56
N ILE A 132 1.35 -26.32 -16.27
CA ILE A 132 2.66 -25.97 -15.72
C ILE A 132 3.75 -26.90 -16.28
N GLY A 133 3.47 -28.21 -16.30
CA GLY A 133 4.36 -29.26 -16.78
C GLY A 133 4.77 -29.09 -18.23
N TYR A 134 3.87 -28.58 -19.08
CA TYR A 134 4.16 -28.29 -20.47
C TYR A 134 5.29 -27.27 -20.65
N PHE A 135 5.19 -26.11 -20.01
CA PHE A 135 6.25 -25.09 -20.06
C PHE A 135 7.55 -25.62 -19.45
N PHE A 136 7.42 -26.37 -18.36
CA PHE A 136 8.53 -26.98 -17.67
C PHE A 136 9.32 -27.96 -18.56
N ASP A 137 8.63 -28.89 -19.23
CA ASP A 137 9.24 -29.90 -20.09
C ASP A 137 9.94 -29.29 -21.32
N LEU A 138 9.48 -28.11 -21.74
CA LEU A 138 10.09 -27.34 -22.83
C LEU A 138 11.25 -26.43 -22.39
N GLU A 139 11.50 -26.31 -21.08
CA GLU A 139 12.43 -25.33 -20.50
C GLU A 139 12.09 -23.88 -20.96
N GLN A 140 10.80 -23.56 -21.04
CA GLN A 140 10.29 -22.27 -21.51
C GLN A 140 9.58 -21.49 -20.41
N MET A 141 9.68 -20.16 -20.50
CA MET A 141 8.86 -19.26 -19.69
C MET A 141 7.45 -19.20 -20.26
N GLY A 142 6.45 -18.98 -19.41
CA GLY A 142 5.08 -18.87 -19.84
C GLY A 142 4.13 -18.51 -18.71
N THR A 143 2.84 -18.43 -19.04
CA THR A 143 1.77 -18.11 -18.10
C THR A 143 0.72 -19.20 -18.13
N VAL A 144 0.37 -19.74 -16.97
CA VAL A 144 -0.82 -20.56 -16.78
C VAL A 144 -1.95 -19.64 -16.34
N PHE A 145 -2.99 -19.56 -17.17
CA PHE A 145 -4.12 -18.68 -16.99
C PHE A 145 -5.30 -19.42 -16.34
N ILE A 146 -5.80 -18.84 -15.24
CA ILE A 146 -6.96 -19.30 -14.49
C ILE A 146 -8.14 -18.40 -14.85
N PRO A 147 -9.09 -18.83 -15.69
CA PRO A 147 -10.20 -17.97 -16.12
C PRO A 147 -11.13 -17.64 -14.95
N GLU A 148 -12.09 -16.75 -15.20
CA GLU A 148 -13.14 -16.47 -14.21
C GLU A 148 -13.88 -17.74 -13.80
N GLY A 149 -14.06 -17.93 -12.49
CA GLY A 149 -14.74 -19.07 -11.88
C GLY A 149 -14.03 -19.63 -10.67
N THR A 150 -14.61 -20.69 -10.09
CA THR A 150 -14.08 -21.39 -8.92
C THR A 150 -13.52 -22.74 -9.32
N PHE A 151 -12.26 -22.99 -9.00
CA PHE A 151 -11.53 -24.22 -9.30
C PHE A 151 -11.09 -24.89 -8.00
N TYR A 152 -11.49 -26.15 -7.85
CA TYR A 152 -11.23 -26.92 -6.64
C TYR A 152 -9.99 -27.78 -6.84
N ILE A 153 -9.07 -27.75 -5.88
CA ILE A 153 -7.82 -28.53 -5.94
C ILE A 153 -7.60 -29.30 -4.65
N SER A 154 -7.17 -30.55 -4.75
CA SER A 154 -6.79 -31.39 -3.60
C SER A 154 -5.28 -31.54 -3.43
N GLN A 155 -4.51 -31.12 -4.44
CA GLN A 155 -3.07 -31.30 -4.48
C GLN A 155 -2.36 -29.94 -4.40
N GLN A 156 -1.20 -29.93 -3.76
CA GLN A 156 -0.37 -28.73 -3.67
C GLN A 156 0.24 -28.41 -5.03
N LEU A 157 0.17 -27.13 -5.40
CA LEU A 157 0.80 -26.57 -6.59
C LEU A 157 2.25 -26.19 -6.29
N GLY A 158 3.16 -26.53 -7.20
CA GLY A 158 4.57 -26.14 -7.12
C GLY A 158 4.80 -24.75 -7.73
N PHE A 159 5.85 -24.06 -7.30
CA PHE A 159 6.38 -22.92 -8.04
C PHE A 159 7.41 -23.41 -9.06
N TRP A 160 7.34 -22.90 -10.28
CA TRP A 160 8.21 -23.35 -11.38
C TRP A 160 8.90 -22.16 -12.01
N GLU A 161 10.20 -22.34 -12.27
CA GLU A 161 11.04 -21.28 -12.82
C GLU A 161 10.50 -20.78 -14.16
N GLY A 162 10.19 -19.48 -14.23
CA GLY A 162 9.68 -18.83 -15.43
C GLY A 162 8.20 -19.06 -15.74
N VAL A 163 7.48 -19.84 -14.94
CA VAL A 163 6.06 -20.15 -15.17
C VAL A 163 5.19 -19.34 -14.21
N SER A 164 4.55 -18.30 -14.74
CA SER A 164 3.63 -17.45 -13.98
C SER A 164 2.24 -18.07 -13.89
N ILE A 165 1.49 -17.74 -12.85
CA ILE A 165 0.08 -18.13 -12.70
C ILE A 165 -0.74 -16.86 -12.57
N LYS A 166 -1.70 -16.67 -13.47
CA LYS A 166 -2.46 -15.43 -13.57
C LYS A 166 -3.96 -15.70 -13.69
N GLY A 167 -4.78 -14.96 -12.96
CA GLY A 167 -6.23 -15.00 -13.12
C GLY A 167 -6.83 -13.78 -13.83
N GLU A 168 -8.15 -13.60 -13.70
CA GLU A 168 -8.93 -12.47 -14.23
C GLU A 168 -9.27 -11.40 -13.17
N GLY A 169 -8.89 -11.61 -11.92
CA GLY A 169 -9.07 -10.71 -10.80
C GLY A 169 -9.18 -11.47 -9.47
N MET A 170 -8.78 -10.81 -8.37
CA MET A 170 -8.71 -11.41 -7.02
C MET A 170 -9.91 -12.29 -6.69
N ASP A 171 -11.14 -11.78 -6.73
CA ASP A 171 -12.32 -12.59 -6.40
C ASP A 171 -13.10 -13.11 -7.63
N ARG A 172 -12.50 -13.04 -8.84
CA ARG A 172 -13.07 -13.58 -10.09
C ARG A 172 -12.50 -14.96 -10.41
N SER A 173 -11.20 -15.13 -10.29
CA SER A 173 -10.52 -16.42 -10.47
C SER A 173 -10.18 -16.99 -9.10
N VAL A 174 -10.89 -18.02 -8.67
CA VAL A 174 -10.82 -18.53 -7.31
C VAL A 174 -10.30 -19.96 -7.31
N ILE A 175 -9.26 -20.22 -6.53
CA ILE A 175 -8.75 -21.55 -6.24
C ILE A 175 -9.15 -21.92 -4.81
N ILE A 176 -9.86 -23.05 -4.63
CA ILE A 176 -10.29 -23.55 -3.33
C ILE A 176 -9.65 -24.91 -3.05
N ASN A 177 -9.04 -25.05 -1.88
CA ASN A 177 -8.55 -26.33 -1.40
C ASN A 177 -9.72 -27.24 -0.93
N THR A 178 -9.80 -28.46 -1.44
CA THR A 178 -10.78 -29.47 -1.01
C THR A 178 -10.23 -30.50 -0.02
N GLY A 179 -8.96 -30.37 0.35
CA GLY A 179 -8.28 -31.32 1.24
C GLY A 179 -7.96 -32.64 0.55
N HIS A 180 -7.09 -33.43 1.17
CA HIS A 180 -6.54 -34.64 0.55
C HIS A 180 -6.58 -35.86 1.47
N GLU A 181 -6.83 -37.05 0.91
CA GLU A 181 -6.57 -38.32 1.61
C GLU A 181 -5.09 -38.74 1.44
N GLY A 182 -4.22 -38.40 2.41
CA GLY A 182 -2.94 -39.12 2.57
C GLY A 182 -1.64 -38.36 2.34
N TYR A 183 -1.64 -37.02 2.25
CA TYR A 183 -0.42 -36.21 2.28
C TYR A 183 -0.44 -35.20 3.42
N THR A 184 0.65 -35.18 4.18
CA THR A 184 0.94 -34.13 5.18
C THR A 184 1.59 -32.95 4.48
N ARG A 185 0.86 -32.18 3.67
CA ARG A 185 1.40 -30.93 3.10
C ARG A 185 0.94 -29.74 3.93
N SER A 186 1.90 -28.90 4.30
CA SER A 186 1.66 -27.75 5.18
C SER A 186 1.17 -26.51 4.45
N SER A 187 1.01 -26.54 3.11
CA SER A 187 0.42 -25.44 2.35
C SER A 187 -0.14 -25.83 0.97
N LEU A 188 -0.93 -24.93 0.36
CA LEU A 188 -1.52 -25.12 -0.97
C LEU A 188 -0.53 -24.85 -2.13
N PHE A 189 0.37 -23.88 -1.96
CA PHE A 189 1.50 -23.60 -2.83
C PHE A 189 2.79 -23.85 -2.03
N ALA A 190 3.68 -24.71 -2.53
CA ALA A 190 5.00 -24.85 -1.92
C ALA A 190 6.06 -25.35 -2.88
N HIS A 191 7.31 -25.15 -2.46
CA HIS A 191 8.54 -25.64 -3.09
C HIS A 191 8.71 -25.24 -4.56
N SER A 192 9.91 -24.77 -4.86
CA SER A 192 10.34 -24.57 -6.24
C SER A 192 10.94 -25.86 -6.79
N HIS A 193 10.44 -26.35 -7.92
CA HIS A 193 11.18 -27.33 -8.71
C HIS A 193 12.28 -26.58 -9.49
N HIS A 194 13.44 -26.36 -8.86
CA HIS A 194 14.52 -25.51 -9.39
C HIS A 194 15.54 -26.23 -10.28
N TYR A 195 16.01 -25.51 -11.32
CA TYR A 195 17.09 -25.95 -12.23
C TYR A 195 18.24 -24.94 -12.41
N SER A 196 18.05 -23.63 -12.17
CA SER A 196 19.16 -22.66 -12.26
C SER A 196 20.12 -22.68 -11.07
N ASP A 197 21.43 -22.60 -11.36
CA ASP A 197 22.50 -22.55 -10.36
C ASP A 197 22.37 -21.34 -9.39
N ASP A 198 21.67 -20.28 -9.80
CA ASP A 198 21.50 -19.04 -9.06
C ASP A 198 20.16 -18.89 -8.33
N ARG A 199 19.29 -19.93 -8.41
CA ARG A 199 17.99 -20.04 -7.73
C ARG A 199 16.99 -18.96 -8.15
N THR A 200 16.95 -18.66 -9.45
CA THR A 200 15.98 -17.74 -10.01
C THR A 200 14.62 -18.42 -10.14
N LEU A 201 13.56 -17.74 -9.72
CA LEU A 201 12.18 -18.18 -9.94
C LEU A 201 11.57 -17.40 -11.10
N GLY A 202 11.71 -16.07 -11.15
CA GLY A 202 11.31 -15.26 -12.30
C GLY A 202 9.84 -15.39 -12.69
N MET A 203 8.95 -15.50 -11.70
CA MET A 203 7.52 -15.76 -11.92
C MET A 203 6.63 -14.71 -11.25
N GLU A 204 5.41 -14.59 -11.79
CA GLU A 204 4.34 -13.79 -11.22
C GLU A 204 3.17 -14.70 -10.78
N LEU A 205 2.60 -14.39 -9.61
CA LEU A 205 1.33 -14.90 -9.14
C LEU A 205 0.38 -13.70 -9.03
N SER A 206 -0.64 -13.62 -9.89
CA SER A 206 -1.48 -12.43 -9.94
C SER A 206 -2.94 -12.66 -10.29
N ASP A 207 -3.77 -11.67 -9.95
CA ASP A 207 -5.17 -11.57 -10.36
C ASP A 207 -6.05 -12.76 -9.93
N LEU A 208 -5.85 -13.31 -8.73
CA LEU A 208 -6.63 -14.48 -8.26
C LEU A 208 -6.78 -14.57 -6.75
N LYS A 209 -7.71 -15.41 -6.31
CA LYS A 209 -7.95 -15.76 -4.90
C LYS A 209 -7.49 -17.17 -4.61
N ILE A 210 -6.83 -17.30 -3.48
CA ILE A 210 -6.39 -18.56 -2.89
C ILE A 210 -7.15 -18.75 -1.58
N ASP A 211 -8.16 -19.60 -1.61
CA ASP A 211 -8.90 -20.03 -0.42
C ASP A 211 -8.37 -21.38 0.05
N VAL A 212 -7.65 -21.37 1.18
CA VAL A 212 -7.06 -22.58 1.73
C VAL A 212 -8.09 -23.46 2.44
N ASN A 213 -9.30 -22.92 2.68
CA ASN A 213 -10.44 -23.64 3.21
C ASN A 213 -10.16 -24.39 4.53
N MET A 214 -9.18 -23.93 5.32
CA MET A 214 -8.68 -24.62 6.52
C MET A 214 -9.79 -24.94 7.53
N TYR A 215 -10.77 -24.05 7.68
CA TYR A 215 -11.82 -24.21 8.69
C TYR A 215 -12.79 -25.34 8.36
N GLU A 216 -13.19 -25.49 7.10
CA GLU A 216 -14.03 -26.62 6.66
C GLU A 216 -13.25 -27.93 6.65
N LEU A 217 -11.96 -27.87 6.30
CA LEU A 217 -11.07 -29.03 6.35
C LEU A 217 -10.75 -29.47 7.78
N GLY A 218 -10.82 -28.56 8.75
CA GLY A 218 -10.42 -28.82 10.14
C GLY A 218 -8.92 -29.08 10.31
N GLU A 219 -8.09 -28.61 9.37
CA GLU A 219 -6.65 -28.84 9.33
C GLU A 219 -5.87 -27.54 9.18
N TRP A 220 -4.84 -27.33 10.00
CA TRP A 220 -4.02 -26.13 9.95
C TRP A 220 -3.06 -26.16 8.73
N ILE A 221 -3.47 -25.51 7.64
CA ILE A 221 -2.80 -25.50 6.34
C ILE A 221 -2.49 -24.04 5.94
N GLY A 222 -1.26 -23.76 5.52
CA GLY A 222 -0.85 -22.46 4.98
C GLY A 222 -1.23 -22.26 3.52
N ALA A 223 -1.19 -21.04 2.99
CA ALA A 223 -1.43 -20.85 1.55
C ALA A 223 -0.12 -21.00 0.78
N ILE A 224 0.91 -20.27 1.20
CA ILE A 224 2.23 -20.27 0.54
C ILE A 224 3.31 -20.71 1.53
N TRP A 225 4.16 -21.65 1.10
CA TRP A 225 5.32 -22.12 1.88
C TRP A 225 6.57 -22.21 1.01
N ILE A 226 7.51 -21.29 1.21
CA ILE A 226 8.84 -21.30 0.62
C ILE A 226 9.87 -21.04 1.73
N GLU A 227 10.77 -22.01 1.96
CA GLU A 227 11.78 -21.96 3.02
C GLU A 227 13.23 -22.07 2.47
N GLU A 228 13.39 -22.10 1.16
CA GLU A 228 14.69 -22.12 0.49
C GLU A 228 15.01 -20.77 -0.16
N PRO A 229 16.29 -20.42 -0.39
CA PRO A 229 16.62 -19.19 -1.11
C PRO A 229 16.08 -19.21 -2.53
N PHE A 230 15.44 -18.12 -2.96
CA PHE A 230 14.98 -17.88 -4.32
C PHE A 230 15.05 -16.38 -4.64
N ARG A 231 14.80 -16.02 -5.91
CA ARG A 231 14.65 -14.62 -6.32
C ARG A 231 13.62 -14.40 -7.41
N ASP A 232 13.21 -13.14 -7.57
CA ASP A 232 12.35 -12.65 -8.65
C ASP A 232 10.96 -13.31 -8.62
N LEU A 233 10.33 -13.26 -7.44
CA LEU A 233 8.90 -13.62 -7.26
C LEU A 233 8.09 -12.34 -7.14
N THR A 234 7.05 -12.21 -7.98
CA THR A 234 6.05 -11.14 -7.86
C THR A 234 4.72 -11.75 -7.43
N ILE A 235 4.14 -11.23 -6.36
CA ILE A 235 2.74 -11.48 -5.98
C ILE A 235 2.02 -10.14 -6.12
N ASP A 236 1.07 -10.04 -7.04
CA ASP A 236 0.37 -8.79 -7.31
C ASP A 236 -1.13 -9.02 -7.46
N HIS A 237 -1.97 -8.25 -6.77
CA HIS A 237 -3.42 -8.37 -6.90
C HIS A 237 -3.91 -9.82 -6.61
N VAL A 238 -3.50 -10.33 -5.43
CA VAL A 238 -3.84 -11.68 -4.95
C VAL A 238 -4.56 -11.60 -3.62
N HIS A 239 -5.64 -12.35 -3.47
CA HIS A 239 -6.39 -12.47 -2.23
C HIS A 239 -6.16 -13.87 -1.62
N VAL A 240 -5.44 -13.95 -0.51
CA VAL A 240 -5.25 -15.19 0.26
C VAL A 240 -6.17 -15.18 1.47
N THR A 241 -6.97 -16.23 1.66
CA THR A 241 -7.91 -16.31 2.80
C THR A 241 -8.01 -17.72 3.41
N ASN A 242 -8.61 -17.81 4.59
CA ASN A 242 -8.91 -19.03 5.34
C ASN A 242 -7.68 -19.94 5.52
N SER A 243 -6.56 -19.35 5.93
CA SER A 243 -5.25 -20.02 5.96
C SER A 243 -4.60 -19.99 7.34
N GLY A 244 -3.81 -21.01 7.69
CA GLY A 244 -2.94 -21.03 8.87
C GLY A 244 -1.77 -20.04 8.80
N GLY A 245 -1.58 -19.36 7.67
CA GLY A 245 -0.56 -18.34 7.46
C GLY A 245 0.35 -18.62 6.28
N ASN A 246 1.29 -17.70 6.03
CA ASN A 246 2.16 -17.74 4.87
C ASN A 246 3.63 -17.68 5.27
N ILE A 247 4.44 -18.53 4.65
CA ILE A 247 5.89 -18.61 4.87
C ILE A 247 6.56 -18.32 3.53
N ILE A 248 7.21 -17.16 3.42
CA ILE A 248 7.93 -16.74 2.21
C ILE A 248 9.32 -16.28 2.63
N ARG A 249 10.23 -17.22 2.89
CA ARG A 249 11.55 -16.92 3.47
C ARG A 249 12.62 -16.83 2.40
N LEU A 250 13.68 -16.08 2.71
CA LEU A 250 14.92 -16.03 1.91
C LEU A 250 14.73 -15.54 0.46
N ALA A 251 13.65 -14.79 0.22
CA ALA A 251 13.35 -14.12 -1.02
C ALA A 251 14.38 -13.01 -1.29
N LYS A 252 14.70 -12.78 -2.58
CA LYS A 252 15.52 -11.66 -3.04
C LYS A 252 14.89 -11.07 -4.28
N SER A 253 14.96 -9.75 -4.44
CA SER A 253 14.38 -9.08 -5.61
C SER A 253 12.91 -9.46 -5.83
N SER A 254 12.18 -9.75 -4.76
CA SER A 254 10.79 -10.18 -4.78
C SER A 254 9.89 -9.05 -4.31
N ARG A 255 8.64 -9.04 -4.80
CA ARG A 255 7.65 -8.01 -4.50
C ARG A 255 6.31 -8.63 -4.16
N ILE A 256 5.64 -8.06 -3.16
CA ILE A 256 4.22 -8.28 -2.88
C ILE A 256 3.55 -6.91 -2.96
N SER A 257 2.46 -6.78 -3.74
CA SER A 257 1.74 -5.52 -3.93
C SER A 257 0.27 -5.75 -4.19
N ASN A 258 -0.57 -4.78 -3.81
CA ASN A 258 -2.01 -4.81 -4.09
C ASN A 258 -2.70 -6.11 -3.64
N SER A 259 -2.15 -6.82 -2.64
CA SER A 259 -2.60 -8.14 -2.20
C SER A 259 -3.30 -8.06 -0.84
N ILE A 260 -4.26 -8.97 -0.63
CA ILE A 260 -5.04 -9.08 0.60
C ILE A 260 -4.71 -10.42 1.26
N PHE A 261 -4.37 -10.39 2.55
CA PHE A 261 -4.17 -11.57 3.38
C PHE A 261 -5.20 -11.54 4.52
N ASP A 262 -6.31 -12.25 4.30
CA ASP A 262 -7.51 -12.24 5.13
C ASP A 262 -7.65 -13.55 5.93
N ASN A 263 -8.37 -13.49 7.05
CA ASN A 263 -8.80 -14.63 7.86
C ASN A 263 -7.70 -15.67 8.13
N MET A 264 -6.60 -15.18 8.70
CA MET A 264 -5.39 -15.94 8.95
C MET A 264 -5.37 -16.48 10.40
N ASP A 265 -5.31 -17.80 10.58
CA ASP A 265 -5.09 -18.44 11.88
C ASP A 265 -3.58 -18.64 12.13
N GLY A 266 -2.87 -17.55 12.40
CA GLY A 266 -1.42 -17.59 12.60
C GLY A 266 -0.73 -16.31 12.18
N ARG A 267 0.46 -16.44 11.57
CA ARG A 267 1.19 -15.30 11.02
C ARG A 267 0.71 -15.04 9.60
N GLY A 268 0.12 -13.87 9.34
CA GLY A 268 -0.33 -13.49 8.00
C GLY A 268 0.77 -13.63 6.95
N LEU A 269 1.97 -13.12 7.24
CA LEU A 269 3.18 -13.34 6.44
C LEU A 269 4.42 -13.52 7.32
N SER A 270 5.24 -14.52 7.02
CA SER A 270 6.50 -14.81 7.72
C SER A 270 7.66 -14.91 6.73
N THR A 271 8.51 -13.88 6.71
CA THR A 271 9.62 -13.76 5.75
C THR A 271 11.02 -14.03 6.33
N GLY A 272 11.16 -14.08 7.66
CA GLY A 272 12.40 -14.40 8.37
C GLY A 272 12.39 -15.76 9.08
N TRP A 273 13.58 -16.28 9.44
CA TRP A 273 13.72 -17.51 10.22
C TRP A 273 14.43 -17.27 11.56
N GLU A 274 13.67 -17.37 12.66
CA GLU A 274 14.19 -17.11 14.02
C GLU A 274 15.34 -18.03 14.45
N ASN A 275 15.42 -19.26 13.91
CA ASN A 275 16.45 -20.25 14.25
C ASN A 275 17.68 -20.20 13.32
N MET A 276 17.67 -19.35 12.30
CA MET A 276 18.80 -19.17 11.38
C MET A 276 19.27 -17.71 11.38
N PRO A 277 19.97 -17.27 12.45
CA PRO A 277 20.40 -15.88 12.60
C PRO A 277 21.40 -15.41 11.54
N ASP A 278 22.04 -16.32 10.79
CA ASP A 278 22.91 -15.97 9.66
C ASP A 278 22.11 -15.59 8.39
N LEU A 279 20.80 -15.82 8.38
CA LEU A 279 19.86 -15.54 7.27
C LEU A 279 18.90 -14.41 7.65
N ARG A 280 19.44 -13.30 8.16
CA ARG A 280 18.67 -12.16 8.67
C ARG A 280 17.72 -11.59 7.62
N PHE A 281 16.53 -11.20 8.07
CA PHE A 281 15.60 -10.42 7.28
C PHE A 281 16.15 -9.01 7.11
N ARG A 282 16.62 -8.69 5.90
CA ARG A 282 17.38 -7.46 5.65
C ARG A 282 17.18 -6.85 4.29
N ASP A 283 17.48 -5.55 4.17
CA ASP A 283 17.43 -4.78 2.94
C ASP A 283 16.01 -4.74 2.32
N ASN A 284 14.96 -4.68 3.16
CA ASN A 284 13.56 -4.66 2.72
C ASN A 284 12.90 -3.29 2.87
N VAL A 285 11.88 -3.04 2.05
CA VAL A 285 11.02 -1.85 2.11
C VAL A 285 9.57 -2.31 2.26
N ILE A 286 8.92 -1.90 3.35
CA ILE A 286 7.54 -2.26 3.70
C ILE A 286 6.79 -0.96 3.97
N ILE A 287 6.00 -0.57 2.99
CA ILE A 287 5.37 0.76 2.96
C ILE A 287 3.89 0.68 2.65
N ASP A 288 3.12 1.59 3.25
CA ASP A 288 1.72 1.86 2.93
C ASP A 288 0.80 0.62 3.04
N ASN A 289 1.04 -0.21 4.07
CA ASN A 289 0.23 -1.40 4.34
C ASN A 289 -0.73 -1.18 5.50
N LYS A 290 -1.87 -1.87 5.46
CA LYS A 290 -2.86 -1.92 6.55
C LYS A 290 -2.90 -3.30 7.20
N PHE A 291 -2.57 -3.37 8.49
CA PHE A 291 -2.59 -4.58 9.30
C PHE A 291 -3.72 -4.50 10.33
N ILE A 292 -4.77 -5.32 10.16
CA ILE A 292 -5.93 -5.34 11.04
C ILE A 292 -5.95 -6.63 11.83
N ARG A 293 -6.11 -6.53 13.16
CA ARG A 293 -6.36 -7.66 14.05
C ARG A 293 -7.80 -7.58 14.57
N SER A 294 -8.62 -8.51 14.11
CA SER A 294 -10.05 -8.58 14.41
C SER A 294 -10.45 -9.80 15.25
N ALA A 295 -9.53 -10.72 15.56
CA ALA A 295 -9.84 -11.91 16.35
C ALA A 295 -10.31 -11.53 17.77
N ASP A 296 -11.26 -12.28 18.35
CA ASP A 296 -11.83 -12.00 19.67
C ASP A 296 -10.80 -11.99 20.82
N SER A 297 -9.68 -12.69 20.65
CA SER A 297 -8.57 -12.77 21.63
C SER A 297 -7.25 -12.89 20.87
N PRO A 298 -6.82 -11.82 20.19
CA PRO A 298 -5.71 -11.91 19.27
C PRO A 298 -4.40 -12.07 20.06
N THR A 299 -3.48 -12.90 19.58
CA THR A 299 -2.14 -13.05 20.21
C THR A 299 -1.03 -12.69 19.23
N GLY A 300 0.09 -12.17 19.74
CA GLY A 300 1.24 -11.78 18.93
C GLY A 300 1.32 -10.28 18.65
N PRO A 301 2.48 -9.79 18.17
CA PRO A 301 2.60 -8.40 17.74
C PRO A 301 1.93 -8.17 16.39
N GLY A 302 1.67 -6.91 16.03
CA GLY A 302 1.28 -6.57 14.66
C GLY A 302 2.44 -6.82 13.70
N ILE A 303 3.60 -6.23 13.97
CA ILE A 303 4.86 -6.42 13.25
C ILE A 303 5.98 -6.83 14.22
N ASN A 304 6.73 -7.88 13.86
CA ASN A 304 7.86 -8.39 14.63
C ASN A 304 9.18 -8.32 13.85
N LEU A 305 10.04 -7.38 14.21
CA LEU A 305 11.34 -7.14 13.57
C LEU A 305 12.47 -7.84 14.32
N SER A 306 12.25 -9.10 14.69
CA SER A 306 13.24 -9.89 15.41
C SER A 306 14.48 -10.17 14.55
N ARG A 307 15.67 -9.72 14.97
CA ARG A 307 16.93 -9.83 14.21
C ARG A 307 16.89 -9.16 12.83
N ALA A 308 15.97 -8.22 12.60
CA ALA A 308 15.83 -7.53 11.32
C ALA A 308 16.96 -6.50 11.14
N VAL A 309 17.51 -6.36 9.93
CA VAL A 309 18.64 -5.47 9.66
C VAL A 309 18.46 -4.61 8.42
N ASP A 310 18.78 -3.32 8.47
CA ASP A 310 18.77 -2.42 7.29
C ASP A 310 17.42 -2.41 6.53
N ASN A 311 16.29 -2.39 7.25
CA ASN A 311 14.95 -2.36 6.65
C ASN A 311 14.26 -1.00 6.84
N VAL A 312 13.33 -0.67 5.94
CA VAL A 312 12.46 0.51 6.01
C VAL A 312 11.00 0.08 6.21
N PHE A 313 10.37 0.63 7.23
CA PHE A 313 8.96 0.47 7.57
C PHE A 313 8.32 1.84 7.64
N SER A 314 7.61 2.26 6.59
CA SER A 314 7.06 3.62 6.50
C SER A 314 5.59 3.66 6.14
N GLY A 315 4.81 4.55 6.75
CA GLY A 315 3.42 4.81 6.32
C GLY A 315 2.44 3.66 6.57
N ASN A 316 2.79 2.68 7.42
CA ASN A 316 1.90 1.54 7.68
C ASN A 316 0.87 1.86 8.76
N GLU A 317 -0.34 1.31 8.61
CA GLU A 317 -1.43 1.39 9.57
C GLU A 317 -1.59 0.04 10.29
N LEU A 318 -1.49 0.02 11.61
CA LEU A 318 -1.68 -1.17 12.44
C LEU A 318 -2.85 -0.93 13.39
N ILE A 319 -3.93 -1.68 13.22
CA ILE A 319 -5.16 -1.55 14.01
C ILE A 319 -5.44 -2.87 14.75
N ASN A 320 -5.70 -2.76 16.05
CA ASN A 320 -6.21 -3.86 16.84
C ASN A 320 -7.66 -3.57 17.26
N GLU A 321 -8.63 -4.21 16.60
CA GLU A 321 -10.07 -3.92 16.82
C GLU A 321 -10.57 -4.49 18.14
N ASN A 322 -10.05 -5.67 18.51
CA ASN A 322 -10.47 -6.41 19.69
C ASN A 322 -9.28 -6.59 20.65
N PRO A 323 -9.12 -5.73 21.68
CA PRO A 323 -7.91 -5.73 22.51
C PRO A 323 -7.90 -6.61 23.79
N PRO A 324 -8.47 -7.83 23.93
CA PRO A 324 -8.36 -8.56 25.20
C PRO A 324 -7.12 -9.45 25.30
N GLY A 325 -6.43 -9.37 26.45
CA GLY A 325 -5.62 -10.47 27.00
C GLY A 325 -4.18 -10.63 26.51
N ASP A 326 -3.75 -9.90 25.48
CA ASP A 326 -2.37 -9.96 24.96
C ASP A 326 -1.44 -8.91 25.57
N THR A 327 -0.14 -9.21 25.63
CA THR A 327 0.93 -8.31 26.06
C THR A 327 1.91 -7.95 24.94
N TYR A 328 1.65 -8.29 23.67
CA TYR A 328 2.54 -7.89 22.58
C TYR A 328 2.30 -6.45 22.09
N GLY A 329 3.29 -5.92 21.37
CA GLY A 329 3.23 -4.57 20.81
C GLY A 329 2.76 -4.51 19.36
N GLY A 330 2.32 -3.32 18.94
CA GLY A 330 2.02 -3.04 17.53
C GLY A 330 3.24 -3.29 16.67
N ILE A 331 4.34 -2.57 16.95
CA ILE A 331 5.63 -2.80 16.30
C ILE A 331 6.66 -3.14 17.37
N ARG A 332 7.41 -4.23 17.19
CA ARG A 332 8.53 -4.58 18.08
C ARG A 332 9.82 -4.87 17.32
N LEU A 333 10.92 -4.38 17.87
CA LEU A 333 12.29 -4.63 17.43
C LEU A 333 13.05 -5.36 18.54
N PRO A 334 13.05 -6.71 18.57
CA PRO A 334 13.82 -7.49 19.54
C PRO A 334 15.04 -8.20 18.95
N ASN A 335 15.82 -8.81 19.85
CA ASN A 335 16.84 -9.81 19.51
C ASN A 335 17.85 -9.30 18.49
N ASP A 336 18.59 -8.24 18.80
CA ASP A 336 19.64 -7.73 17.90
C ASP A 336 19.09 -7.21 16.55
N SER A 337 17.96 -6.49 16.57
CA SER A 337 17.47 -5.74 15.40
C SER A 337 18.39 -4.53 15.14
N GLN A 338 18.89 -4.34 13.92
CA GLN A 338 19.92 -3.33 13.63
C GLN A 338 19.56 -2.39 12.48
N ASN A 339 19.86 -1.09 12.60
CA ASN A 339 19.78 -0.13 11.48
C ASN A 339 18.42 -0.09 10.74
N ASN A 340 17.31 -0.40 11.42
CA ASN A 340 15.99 -0.32 10.79
C ASN A 340 15.43 1.10 10.94
N LEU A 341 14.73 1.56 9.91
CA LEU A 341 13.95 2.80 9.92
C LEU A 341 12.47 2.46 10.08
N VAL A 342 11.85 2.93 11.14
CA VAL A 342 10.42 2.80 11.44
C VAL A 342 9.85 4.21 11.49
N GLU A 343 9.24 4.67 10.40
CA GLU A 343 8.78 6.05 10.29
C GLU A 343 7.33 6.23 9.86
N ASN A 344 6.67 7.30 10.32
CA ASN A 344 5.33 7.68 9.86
C ASN A 344 4.28 6.55 9.92
N ASN A 345 4.42 5.58 10.83
CA ASN A 345 3.45 4.51 10.99
C ASN A 345 2.37 4.94 11.98
N TYR A 346 1.14 4.46 11.77
CA TYR A 346 0.00 4.64 12.68
C TYR A 346 -0.28 3.33 13.42
N VAL A 347 -0.29 3.35 14.75
CA VAL A 347 -0.49 2.17 15.60
C VAL A 347 -1.61 2.42 16.59
N LYS A 348 -2.73 1.68 16.50
CA LYS A 348 -3.94 1.92 17.31
C LYS A 348 -4.37 0.70 18.12
N ASN A 349 -4.76 0.93 19.37
CA ASN A 349 -5.39 -0.06 20.27
C ASN A 349 -4.55 -1.30 20.61
N PHE A 350 -3.22 -1.22 20.45
CA PHE A 350 -2.33 -2.32 20.88
C PHE A 350 -2.04 -2.23 22.39
N PRO A 351 -1.80 -3.36 23.08
CA PRO A 351 -1.31 -3.34 24.47
C PRO A 351 -0.09 -2.47 24.65
N ARG A 352 0.82 -2.61 23.70
CA ARG A 352 2.04 -1.83 23.61
C ARG A 352 2.10 -1.18 22.23
N GLY A 353 2.47 0.08 22.10
CA GLY A 353 2.60 0.71 20.78
C GLY A 353 3.86 0.25 20.05
N ILE A 354 4.98 0.96 20.23
CA ILE A 354 6.26 0.69 19.55
C ILE A 354 7.36 0.35 20.57
N TRP A 355 8.03 -0.79 20.38
CA TRP A 355 8.95 -1.37 21.36
C TRP A 355 10.33 -1.64 20.76
N LEU A 356 11.36 -0.99 21.31
CA LEU A 356 12.76 -1.33 21.10
C LEU A 356 13.22 -2.20 22.28
N LEU A 357 13.51 -3.47 22.01
CA LEU A 357 13.80 -4.48 23.01
C LEU A 357 15.29 -4.86 23.02
N SER A 358 15.66 -5.71 23.99
CA SER A 358 17.03 -6.11 24.31
C SER A 358 17.86 -6.46 23.07
N GLY A 359 19.04 -5.84 22.97
CA GLY A 359 20.03 -6.06 21.91
C GLY A 359 19.84 -5.21 20.65
N SER A 360 18.72 -4.47 20.53
CA SER A 360 18.45 -3.66 19.33
C SER A 360 19.40 -2.47 19.22
N GLN A 361 19.95 -2.24 18.03
CA GLN A 361 20.99 -1.24 17.81
C GLN A 361 20.72 -0.33 16.61
N ASN A 362 21.04 0.95 16.74
CA ASN A 362 21.03 1.90 15.62
C ASN A 362 19.69 1.99 14.85
N ASN A 363 18.56 1.66 15.46
CA ASN A 363 17.26 1.78 14.79
C ASN A 363 16.73 3.21 14.93
N GLU A 364 16.16 3.76 13.87
CA GLU A 364 15.47 5.05 13.87
C GLU A 364 13.96 4.81 13.97
N VAL A 365 13.32 5.33 15.03
CA VAL A 365 11.87 5.30 15.22
C VAL A 365 11.38 6.74 15.23
N LYS A 366 10.82 7.23 14.12
CA LYS A 366 10.47 8.65 13.99
C LYS A 366 9.14 8.99 13.33
N GLY A 367 8.49 10.08 13.73
CA GLY A 367 7.25 10.52 13.08
C GLY A 367 6.06 9.56 13.23
N ASN A 368 6.17 8.52 14.07
CA ASN A 368 5.10 7.54 14.21
C ASN A 368 3.99 8.08 15.13
N THR A 369 2.75 7.68 14.87
CA THR A 369 1.61 8.00 15.72
C THR A 369 1.09 6.74 16.40
N VAL A 370 1.10 6.73 17.73
CA VAL A 370 0.55 5.66 18.57
C VAL A 370 -0.70 6.18 19.27
N VAL A 371 -1.83 5.51 19.10
CA VAL A 371 -3.12 5.88 19.70
C VAL A 371 -3.67 4.75 20.57
N ASP A 372 -4.16 5.09 21.76
CA ASP A 372 -4.92 4.19 22.62
C ASP A 372 -4.19 2.89 23.02
N SER A 373 -2.89 2.99 23.29
CA SER A 373 -2.15 1.86 23.85
C SER A 373 -2.51 1.67 25.32
N TRP A 374 -2.78 0.45 25.80
CA TRP A 374 -3.32 0.25 27.16
C TRP A 374 -2.32 -0.14 28.26
N ILE A 375 -1.08 -0.52 27.91
CA ILE A 375 0.01 -0.80 28.86
C ILE A 375 1.11 0.24 28.72
N VAL A 376 1.69 0.39 27.52
CA VAL A 376 2.69 1.44 27.24
C VAL A 376 2.70 1.85 25.78
N GLY A 377 2.74 3.16 25.51
CA GLY A 377 2.77 3.69 24.13
C GLY A 377 4.10 3.39 23.44
N MET A 378 5.22 3.82 24.02
CA MET A 378 6.55 3.50 23.49
C MET A 378 7.50 3.00 24.58
N PHE A 379 8.34 2.02 24.26
CA PHE A 379 9.31 1.48 25.22
C PHE A 379 10.68 1.25 24.59
N ILE A 380 11.71 1.64 25.32
CA ILE A 380 13.10 1.26 25.05
C ILE A 380 13.63 0.46 26.25
N ASN A 381 13.93 -0.81 26.01
CA ASN A 381 14.56 -1.68 27.02
C ASN A 381 16.09 -1.57 27.00
N SER A 382 16.75 -1.68 28.16
CA SER A 382 18.18 -2.00 28.18
C SER A 382 18.44 -3.50 28.39
N SER A 383 19.67 -3.88 28.09
CA SER A 383 20.16 -5.25 28.08
C SER A 383 20.52 -5.74 29.49
N HIS A 384 19.56 -6.28 30.24
CA HIS A 384 19.93 -7.13 31.39
C HIS A 384 20.06 -8.62 31.01
N GLU A 385 19.51 -9.05 29.86
CA GLU A 385 19.43 -10.47 29.48
C GLU A 385 20.34 -10.87 28.29
N SER A 386 20.61 -9.96 27.35
CA SER A 386 21.53 -10.18 26.24
C SER A 386 22.91 -9.63 26.59
N GLN A 387 24.00 -10.36 26.36
CA GLN A 387 25.37 -9.83 26.47
C GLN A 387 25.68 -8.70 25.46
N ILE A 388 24.68 -8.28 24.69
CA ILE A 388 24.73 -7.27 23.65
C ILE A 388 23.89 -6.08 24.13
N PRO A 389 24.47 -4.87 24.24
CA PRO A 389 23.76 -3.68 24.67
C PRO A 389 22.74 -3.21 23.63
N THR A 390 21.58 -2.74 24.11
CA THR A 390 20.65 -1.93 23.31
C THR A 390 21.25 -0.53 23.19
N SER A 391 21.71 -0.10 22.00
CA SER A 391 22.48 1.16 21.86
C SER A 391 22.30 1.84 20.50
N GLY A 392 22.53 3.16 20.44
CA GLY A 392 22.51 3.93 19.18
C GLY A 392 21.13 4.10 18.52
N ASN A 393 20.05 3.65 19.15
CA ASN A 393 18.70 3.85 18.62
C ASN A 393 18.26 5.31 18.79
N ILE A 394 17.40 5.80 17.91
CA ILE A 394 16.87 7.17 17.91
C ILE A 394 15.35 7.10 18.02
N LEU A 395 14.76 7.86 18.95
CA LEU A 395 13.32 8.13 19.00
C LEU A 395 13.07 9.62 18.81
N ALA A 396 12.51 10.00 17.66
CA ALA A 396 12.32 11.40 17.30
C ALA A 396 10.93 11.69 16.72
N ASP A 397 10.34 12.85 17.00
CA ASP A 397 9.11 13.31 16.32
C ASP A 397 7.89 12.38 16.44
N ASN A 398 7.87 11.44 17.39
CA ASN A 398 6.74 10.52 17.55
C ASN A 398 5.60 11.16 18.35
N ILE A 399 4.38 10.78 18.03
CA ILE A 399 3.15 11.23 18.69
C ILE A 399 2.54 10.05 19.44
N VAL A 400 2.32 10.19 20.74
CA VAL A 400 1.59 9.19 21.55
C VAL A 400 0.32 9.82 22.11
N ARG A 401 -0.85 9.30 21.71
CA ARG A 401 -2.17 9.80 22.10
C ARG A 401 -2.96 8.77 22.91
N GLN A 402 -3.62 9.25 23.97
CA GLN A 402 -4.63 8.47 24.69
C GLN A 402 -5.99 9.18 24.59
N GLU A 403 -6.79 8.76 23.62
CA GLU A 403 -8.07 9.36 23.25
C GLU A 403 -9.24 8.65 23.95
N ASN A 404 -9.15 7.34 24.14
CA ASN A 404 -10.18 6.56 24.80
C ASN A 404 -10.17 6.79 26.33
N PRO A 405 -11.21 7.39 26.93
CA PRO A 405 -11.28 7.69 28.37
C PRO A 405 -11.42 6.44 29.25
N GLN A 406 -11.78 5.29 28.69
CA GLN A 406 -11.93 4.03 29.43
C GLN A 406 -10.58 3.34 29.67
N ILE A 407 -9.56 3.68 28.91
CA ILE A 407 -8.20 3.18 29.09
C ILE A 407 -7.56 4.02 30.21
N SER A 408 -7.86 3.64 31.45
CA SER A 408 -7.41 4.32 32.68
C SER A 408 -6.19 3.65 33.34
N HIS A 409 -5.57 2.69 32.65
CA HIS A 409 -4.51 1.83 33.19
C HIS A 409 -3.19 1.92 32.44
N THR A 410 -3.04 2.86 31.50
CA THR A 410 -1.72 3.20 30.96
C THR A 410 -0.86 3.70 32.10
N THR A 411 0.01 2.83 32.60
CA THR A 411 0.94 3.21 33.66
C THR A 411 1.99 4.17 33.10
N ASP A 412 2.38 4.00 31.83
CA ASP A 412 3.53 4.66 31.22
C ASP A 412 3.24 5.02 29.74
N LEU A 413 3.34 6.27 29.29
CA LEU A 413 3.15 6.62 27.86
C LEU A 413 4.44 6.41 27.05
N ILE A 414 5.59 6.79 27.60
CA ILE A 414 6.92 6.45 27.10
C ILE A 414 7.78 5.97 28.27
N ARG A 415 8.43 4.81 28.13
CA ARG A 415 9.33 4.23 29.13
C ARG A 415 10.70 3.97 28.54
N ILE A 416 11.75 4.41 29.24
CA ILE A 416 13.15 4.24 28.80
C ILE A 416 13.94 3.66 29.97
N HIS A 417 14.82 2.72 29.67
CA HIS A 417 15.75 2.18 30.63
C HIS A 417 16.93 3.14 30.88
N GLU A 418 17.39 3.25 32.13
CA GLU A 418 18.42 4.22 32.58
C GLU A 418 19.78 4.17 31.87
N ASP A 419 20.12 3.03 31.26
CA ASP A 419 21.41 2.77 30.60
C ASP A 419 21.34 3.07 29.09
N PHE A 420 20.22 3.62 28.63
CA PHE A 420 20.12 4.15 27.30
C PHE A 420 20.90 5.46 27.23
N GLU A 421 22.05 5.46 26.53
CA GLU A 421 23.02 6.57 26.49
C GLU A 421 22.71 7.65 25.42
N GLU A 422 21.58 7.61 24.70
CA GLU A 422 21.45 8.34 23.42
C GLU A 422 20.08 9.02 23.18
N THR A 423 20.00 9.73 22.04
CA THR A 423 19.16 10.91 21.79
C THR A 423 17.64 10.66 21.65
N ILE A 424 16.84 11.42 22.42
CA ILE A 424 15.36 11.46 22.33
C ILE A 424 14.94 12.91 22.11
N ILE A 425 14.34 13.23 20.96
CA ILE A 425 14.07 14.61 20.55
C ILE A 425 12.61 14.75 20.10
N ASP A 426 11.97 15.87 20.46
CA ASP A 426 10.76 16.36 19.79
C ASP A 426 9.55 15.39 19.78
N ASN A 427 9.44 14.44 20.72
CA ASN A 427 8.25 13.58 20.82
C ASN A 427 7.12 14.31 21.56
N VAL A 428 5.88 14.10 21.10
CA VAL A 428 4.68 14.73 21.66
C VAL A 428 3.81 13.67 22.33
N ILE A 429 3.43 13.94 23.59
CA ILE A 429 2.58 13.07 24.40
C ILE A 429 1.33 13.85 24.83
N SER A 430 0.14 13.35 24.49
CA SER A 430 -1.14 13.98 24.83
C SER A 430 -2.21 12.94 25.16
N GLY A 431 -3.00 13.12 26.22
CA GLY A 431 -4.00 12.11 26.60
C GLY A 431 -4.66 12.38 27.96
N ASN A 432 -5.62 11.53 28.37
CA ASN A 432 -6.17 11.48 29.74
C ASN A 432 -5.11 11.74 30.81
N GLU A 433 -5.54 12.26 31.97
CA GLU A 433 -4.76 12.51 33.21
C GLU A 433 -3.38 11.81 33.17
N VAL A 434 -2.38 12.50 32.59
CA VAL A 434 -1.02 11.95 32.45
C VAL A 434 -0.44 11.90 33.87
N ALA A 435 -0.77 10.84 34.58
CA ALA A 435 -0.39 10.64 35.96
C ALA A 435 0.97 9.96 35.97
N ILE A 436 2.00 10.72 36.35
CA ILE A 436 3.24 10.14 36.87
C ILE A 436 2.85 9.48 38.20
N SER A 437 2.54 8.19 38.16
CA SER A 437 1.96 7.50 39.32
C SER A 437 3.03 7.20 40.37
N GLU A 438 3.18 8.05 41.39
CA GLU A 438 3.86 7.70 42.65
C GLU A 438 3.26 6.42 43.28
N THR A 439 1.98 6.16 43.00
CA THR A 439 1.22 4.99 43.46
C THR A 439 1.60 3.67 42.79
N TYR A 440 2.06 3.67 41.53
CA TYR A 440 2.47 2.43 40.85
C TYR A 440 3.77 1.90 41.44
N GLU A 441 4.72 2.79 41.76
CA GLU A 441 5.98 2.40 42.40
C GLU A 441 5.73 1.64 43.71
N GLN A 442 4.77 2.08 44.53
CA GLN A 442 4.40 1.43 45.79
C GLN A 442 3.60 0.13 45.58
N THR A 443 2.70 0.10 44.59
CA THR A 443 1.81 -1.05 44.35
C THR A 443 2.56 -2.20 43.66
N TYR A 444 3.45 -1.89 42.72
CA TYR A 444 4.32 -2.87 42.07
C TYR A 444 5.39 -3.40 43.04
N ARG A 445 6.01 -2.53 43.87
CA ARG A 445 6.87 -2.96 44.99
C ARG A 445 6.15 -3.97 45.88
N ALA A 446 4.93 -3.64 46.32
CA ALA A 446 4.15 -4.51 47.19
C ALA A 446 3.76 -5.85 46.52
N HIS A 447 3.47 -5.85 45.21
CA HIS A 447 3.14 -7.06 44.46
C HIS A 447 4.36 -7.99 44.26
N VAL A 448 5.50 -7.43 43.81
CA VAL A 448 6.75 -8.17 43.61
C VAL A 448 7.28 -8.74 44.93
N GLU A 449 7.17 -7.97 46.02
CA GLU A 449 7.60 -8.40 47.36
C GLU A 449 6.67 -9.48 47.96
N SER A 450 5.42 -9.55 47.50
CA SER A 450 4.46 -10.59 47.90
C SER A 450 4.63 -11.91 47.15
N GLU A 451 4.97 -11.87 45.86
CA GLU A 451 5.16 -13.08 45.03
C GLU A 451 6.61 -13.62 45.09
N TYR A 452 7.60 -12.74 45.28
CA TYR A 452 9.03 -13.08 45.26
C TYR A 452 9.78 -12.48 46.46
N PRO A 453 9.50 -12.92 47.69
CA PRO A 453 10.10 -12.36 48.90
C PRO A 453 11.63 -12.54 48.92
N GLY A 454 12.35 -11.41 48.96
CA GLY A 454 13.82 -11.38 48.95
C GLY A 454 14.46 -11.08 47.59
N ASN A 455 13.66 -10.93 46.53
CA ASN A 455 14.12 -10.36 45.26
C ASN A 455 13.93 -8.83 45.28
N SER A 456 14.76 -8.13 46.07
CA SER A 456 14.75 -6.66 46.15
C SER A 456 15.52 -6.00 45.00
N SER A 457 15.46 -6.55 43.79
CA SER A 457 16.01 -5.91 42.58
C SER A 457 14.95 -5.01 41.94
N LEU A 458 14.46 -4.06 42.72
CA LEU A 458 14.18 -2.75 42.13
C LEU A 458 15.49 -1.98 42.30
N GLU A 459 16.46 -2.26 41.43
CA GLU A 459 17.55 -1.32 41.25
C GLU A 459 16.95 -0.08 40.58
N GLU A 460 17.29 1.07 41.14
CA GLU A 460 16.93 2.41 40.69
C GLU A 460 17.29 2.54 39.20
N GLY A 461 16.35 2.42 38.25
CA GLY A 461 16.81 2.33 36.85
C GLY A 461 15.84 2.49 35.68
N LEU A 462 14.66 3.06 35.90
CA LEU A 462 13.74 3.41 34.82
C LEU A 462 13.43 4.90 34.91
N VAL A 463 13.64 5.62 33.80
CA VAL A 463 13.44 7.06 33.77
C VAL A 463 12.22 7.39 32.94
N TRP A 464 11.32 8.12 33.58
CA TRP A 464 10.10 8.67 33.03
C TRP A 464 10.44 9.91 32.18
N LEU A 465 9.97 9.98 30.93
CA LEU A 465 9.95 11.25 30.22
C LEU A 465 8.86 12.13 30.85
N THR A 466 9.27 12.91 31.84
CA THR A 466 8.56 14.13 32.20
C THR A 466 9.33 15.27 31.55
N ASN A 467 8.63 16.19 30.89
CA ASN A 467 9.25 17.34 30.24
C ASN A 467 10.25 18.01 31.20
N GLY A 468 11.53 18.11 30.80
CA GLY A 468 12.60 18.70 31.62
C GLY A 468 13.37 17.75 32.56
N ALA A 469 13.22 16.43 32.46
CA ALA A 469 14.05 15.49 33.21
C ALA A 469 15.52 15.51 32.73
N GLN A 470 16.40 16.20 33.45
CA GLN A 470 17.84 15.99 33.32
C GLN A 470 18.27 14.79 34.16
N ILE A 471 18.70 13.71 33.51
CA ILE A 471 19.54 12.70 34.16
C ILE A 471 20.97 13.10 33.91
N GLU A 472 21.70 13.43 34.98
CA GLU A 472 23.09 13.86 34.87
C GLU A 472 23.94 12.73 34.22
N GLY A 473 24.35 12.95 32.97
CA GLY A 473 25.32 12.12 32.26
C GLY A 473 24.81 10.90 31.49
N ARG A 474 23.50 10.73 31.25
CA ARG A 474 23.00 9.53 30.52
C ARG A 474 21.91 9.71 29.46
N ASN A 475 21.13 10.78 29.43
CA ASN A 475 20.11 10.96 28.38
C ASN A 475 20.01 12.42 27.89
N ASP A 476 19.97 12.58 26.58
CA ASP A 476 19.77 13.83 25.86
C ASP A 476 18.29 13.96 25.47
N VAL A 477 17.46 14.39 26.43
CA VAL A 477 16.01 14.61 26.25
C VAL A 477 15.76 16.10 26.03
N TYR A 478 15.32 16.48 24.83
CA TYR A 478 15.05 17.87 24.46
C TYR A 478 13.63 18.02 23.92
N ASP A 479 12.94 19.10 24.32
CA ASP A 479 11.70 19.60 23.69
C ASP A 479 10.54 18.59 23.57
N ASN A 480 10.45 17.61 24.46
CA ASN A 480 9.31 16.67 24.52
C ASN A 480 8.14 17.29 25.30
N PHE A 481 6.95 17.39 24.70
CA PHE A 481 5.79 18.02 25.32
C PHE A 481 4.85 16.98 25.94
N VAL A 482 4.63 17.08 27.24
CA VAL A 482 3.52 16.39 27.92
C VAL A 482 2.42 17.42 28.12
N THR A 483 1.33 17.29 27.37
CA THR A 483 0.14 18.13 27.57
C THR A 483 -0.91 17.32 28.31
N THR A 484 -1.28 17.75 29.52
CA THR A 484 -2.55 17.29 30.11
C THR A 484 -3.67 17.74 29.18
N ILE A 485 -4.50 16.80 28.74
CA ILE A 485 -5.78 17.16 28.14
C ILE A 485 -6.63 17.75 29.26
N THR A 486 -6.49 19.05 29.55
CA THR A 486 -7.70 19.85 29.79
C THR A 486 -8.44 19.74 28.50
N THR A 487 -9.49 18.90 28.48
CA THR A 487 -10.40 18.66 27.34
C THR A 487 -9.94 19.45 26.13
N ALA A 488 -9.11 18.84 25.29
CA ALA A 488 -8.99 19.33 23.94
C ALA A 488 -10.45 19.44 23.53
N GLU A 489 -10.92 20.68 23.36
CA GLU A 489 -12.17 20.83 22.66
C GLU A 489 -11.97 20.04 21.39
N PRO A 490 -12.90 19.13 21.06
CA PRO A 490 -12.77 18.28 19.88
C PRO A 490 -12.27 19.17 18.75
N GLU A 491 -11.26 18.73 17.97
CA GLU A 491 -10.84 19.49 16.80
C GLU A 491 -12.12 19.88 16.07
N GLU A 492 -12.46 21.17 16.17
CA GLU A 492 -13.78 21.62 15.75
C GLU A 492 -13.68 21.60 14.24
N GLY A 493 -14.26 20.55 13.65
CA GLY A 493 -14.33 20.47 12.20
C GLY A 493 -14.97 21.76 11.71
N VAL A 494 -14.35 22.38 10.72
CA VAL A 494 -14.83 23.64 10.15
C VAL A 494 -15.90 23.32 9.12
N GLN A 495 -16.87 24.22 8.99
CA GLN A 495 -17.91 24.09 7.98
C GLN A 495 -17.28 24.41 6.61
N ALA A 496 -17.14 23.39 5.76
CA ALA A 496 -16.79 23.55 4.36
C ALA A 496 -18.06 23.58 3.52
N THR A 497 -18.28 24.68 2.80
CA THR A 497 -19.42 24.84 1.90
C THR A 497 -18.96 24.84 0.44
N PHE A 498 -19.41 23.88 -0.34
CA PHE A 498 -19.18 23.80 -1.78
C PHE A 498 -20.41 24.32 -2.52
N LYS A 499 -20.22 25.26 -3.45
CA LYS A 499 -21.29 25.86 -4.25
C LYS A 499 -20.95 25.84 -5.71
N VAL A 500 -21.96 25.52 -6.52
CA VAL A 500 -21.86 25.60 -7.97
C VAL A 500 -23.02 26.42 -8.53
N ASP A 501 -22.69 27.39 -9.37
CA ASP A 501 -23.67 28.13 -10.17
C ASP A 501 -23.80 27.44 -11.53
N MET A 502 -24.99 26.93 -11.79
CA MET A 502 -25.34 26.26 -13.04
C MET A 502 -25.78 27.24 -14.13
N ALA A 503 -25.81 28.54 -13.83
CA ALA A 503 -26.19 29.56 -14.80
C ALA A 503 -25.27 29.56 -16.02
N ASP A 504 -25.89 29.59 -17.19
CA ASP A 504 -25.21 29.56 -18.49
C ASP A 504 -24.30 28.32 -18.72
N SER A 505 -24.44 27.26 -17.91
CA SER A 505 -23.64 26.03 -18.00
C SER A 505 -23.85 25.25 -19.31
N GLY A 506 -25.04 25.39 -19.92
CA GLY A 506 -25.39 24.68 -21.16
C GLY A 506 -25.60 23.17 -21.02
N VAL A 507 -25.58 22.64 -19.78
CA VAL A 507 -25.82 21.24 -19.46
C VAL A 507 -27.25 21.03 -18.97
N ASP A 508 -27.80 19.83 -19.17
CA ASP A 508 -29.10 19.45 -18.60
C ASP A 508 -28.91 18.89 -17.19
N TYR A 509 -29.51 19.55 -16.21
CA TYR A 509 -29.46 19.18 -14.79
C TYR A 509 -30.86 19.02 -14.17
N GLU A 510 -31.88 18.72 -14.99
CA GLU A 510 -33.23 18.41 -14.47
C GLU A 510 -33.24 17.18 -13.53
N GLY A 511 -32.25 16.29 -13.67
CA GLY A 511 -32.05 15.12 -12.83
C GLY A 511 -31.42 15.40 -11.45
N GLY A 512 -30.87 16.60 -11.24
CA GLY A 512 -30.17 16.96 -10.01
C GLY A 512 -28.75 17.46 -10.26
N VAL A 513 -28.15 18.05 -9.23
CA VAL A 513 -26.74 18.47 -9.20
C VAL A 513 -26.07 17.76 -8.04
N TYR A 514 -24.92 17.15 -8.30
CA TYR A 514 -24.23 16.29 -7.36
C TYR A 514 -22.77 16.68 -7.23
N ILE A 515 -22.15 16.28 -6.12
CA ILE A 515 -20.73 16.45 -5.84
C ILE A 515 -20.13 15.12 -5.38
N THR A 516 -18.88 14.88 -5.76
CA THR A 516 -18.10 13.74 -5.26
C THR A 516 -16.62 14.12 -5.19
N GLY A 517 -15.87 13.46 -4.31
CA GLY A 517 -14.43 13.66 -4.16
C GLY A 517 -13.87 13.05 -2.89
N HIS A 518 -12.64 13.41 -2.55
CA HIS A 518 -12.00 13.03 -1.28
C HIS A 518 -12.79 13.52 -0.07
N LEU A 519 -13.56 14.60 -0.21
CA LEU A 519 -14.40 15.19 0.84
C LEU A 519 -15.48 14.23 1.36
N ASN A 520 -15.86 13.21 0.60
CA ASN A 520 -16.89 12.24 0.97
C ASN A 520 -16.55 10.82 0.49
N ASP A 521 -15.26 10.45 0.50
CA ASP A 521 -14.78 9.12 0.11
C ASP A 521 -15.29 8.66 -1.28
N TRP A 522 -15.42 9.60 -2.22
CA TRP A 522 -15.95 9.37 -3.56
C TRP A 522 -17.38 8.82 -3.58
N GLU A 523 -18.22 9.14 -2.61
CA GLU A 523 -19.67 8.94 -2.73
C GLU A 523 -20.30 10.04 -3.59
N ILE A 524 -21.33 9.74 -4.39
CA ILE A 524 -22.07 10.76 -5.13
C ILE A 524 -23.13 11.35 -4.20
N ALA A 525 -22.94 12.62 -3.80
CA ALA A 525 -23.84 13.32 -2.89
C ALA A 525 -24.70 14.35 -3.63
N GLU A 526 -26.02 14.34 -3.39
CA GLU A 526 -26.95 15.33 -3.93
C GLU A 526 -26.72 16.71 -3.29
N MET A 527 -26.64 17.76 -4.09
CA MET A 527 -26.50 19.14 -3.63
C MET A 527 -27.87 19.80 -3.44
N GLU A 528 -28.00 20.60 -2.38
CA GLU A 528 -29.23 21.35 -2.10
C GLU A 528 -29.36 22.58 -2.99
N HIS A 529 -30.55 22.83 -3.53
CA HIS A 529 -30.85 24.07 -4.24
C HIS A 529 -30.90 25.26 -3.27
N LEU A 530 -29.98 26.23 -3.42
CA LEU A 530 -29.87 27.37 -2.52
C LEU A 530 -30.74 28.55 -2.98
N ARG A 531 -30.52 29.03 -4.21
CA ARG A 531 -31.28 30.09 -4.87
C ARG A 531 -30.88 30.19 -6.34
N ASP A 532 -31.73 30.78 -7.17
CA ASP A 532 -31.46 30.99 -8.59
C ASP A 532 -31.03 29.65 -9.25
N GLU A 533 -29.85 29.57 -9.85
CA GLU A 533 -29.27 28.32 -10.40
C GLU A 533 -28.07 27.84 -9.57
N ILE A 534 -27.97 28.29 -8.30
CA ILE A 534 -26.89 27.96 -7.36
C ILE A 534 -27.30 26.80 -6.46
N TYR A 535 -26.44 25.78 -6.42
CA TYR A 535 -26.54 24.60 -5.56
C TYR A 535 -25.44 24.61 -4.51
N THR A 536 -25.70 24.00 -3.35
CA THR A 536 -24.80 24.01 -2.19
C THR A 536 -24.68 22.63 -1.55
N TYR A 537 -23.49 22.30 -1.08
CA TYR A 537 -23.21 21.11 -0.27
C TYR A 537 -22.38 21.53 0.92
N GLU A 538 -22.85 21.19 2.13
CA GLU A 538 -22.19 21.54 3.37
C GLU A 538 -21.70 20.27 4.04
N ILE A 539 -20.41 20.27 4.41
CA ILE A 539 -19.77 19.16 5.10
C ILE A 539 -18.82 19.69 6.17
N THR A 540 -18.63 18.92 7.23
CA THR A 540 -17.65 19.21 8.27
C THR A 540 -16.35 18.48 7.93
N LEU A 541 -15.27 19.24 7.73
CA LEU A 541 -13.92 18.73 7.43
C LEU A 541 -12.92 19.31 8.43
N PHE A 542 -11.72 18.73 8.53
CA PHE A 542 -10.71 19.15 9.49
C PHE A 542 -9.69 20.09 8.87
N PRO A 543 -9.18 21.10 9.59
CA PRO A 543 -8.11 21.96 9.10
C PRO A 543 -6.89 21.16 8.64
N GLY A 544 -6.44 21.42 7.41
CA GLY A 544 -5.37 20.67 6.75
C GLY A 544 -5.83 19.54 5.85
N ASP A 545 -7.11 19.14 5.89
CA ASP A 545 -7.67 18.21 4.90
C ASP A 545 -7.51 18.80 3.49
N GLU A 546 -7.02 18.00 2.56
CA GLU A 546 -6.85 18.39 1.16
C GLU A 546 -7.34 17.29 0.24
N GLY A 547 -7.77 17.65 -0.97
CA GLY A 547 -8.17 16.66 -1.94
C GLY A 547 -8.81 17.21 -3.19
N ALA A 548 -9.13 16.28 -4.07
CA ALA A 548 -9.81 16.52 -5.34
C ALA A 548 -11.33 16.36 -5.22
N TYR A 549 -12.09 17.15 -5.98
CA TYR A 549 -13.53 17.02 -6.15
C TYR A 549 -14.00 17.53 -7.51
N TYR A 550 -15.21 17.16 -7.90
CA TYR A 550 -15.90 17.71 -9.06
C TYR A 550 -17.42 17.59 -8.95
N TYR A 551 -18.13 18.37 -9.76
CA TYR A 551 -19.58 18.34 -9.87
C TYR A 551 -20.09 17.40 -10.98
N LEU A 552 -21.31 16.89 -10.80
CA LEU A 552 -21.99 15.93 -11.67
C LEU A 552 -23.47 16.33 -11.87
N THR A 553 -24.08 15.86 -12.96
CA THR A 553 -25.54 15.93 -13.20
C THR A 553 -26.22 14.55 -13.22
N THR A 554 -25.58 13.55 -12.61
CA THR A 554 -26.07 12.17 -12.48
C THR A 554 -25.80 11.64 -11.07
N ASP A 555 -26.69 10.77 -10.56
CA ASP A 555 -26.57 10.08 -9.27
C ASP A 555 -25.94 8.69 -9.37
N THR A 556 -25.54 8.26 -10.57
CA THR A 556 -24.96 6.93 -10.84
C THR A 556 -23.59 7.04 -11.51
N TRP A 557 -22.75 6.03 -11.24
CA TRP A 557 -21.47 5.82 -11.91
C TRP A 557 -21.62 5.35 -13.37
N ASP A 558 -22.82 4.93 -13.80
CA ASP A 558 -23.06 4.53 -15.18
C ASP A 558 -22.94 5.74 -16.13
N ASN A 559 -21.95 5.70 -17.04
CA ASN A 559 -21.63 6.78 -17.99
C ASN A 559 -21.37 8.15 -17.33
N TYR A 560 -20.92 8.19 -16.07
CA TYR A 560 -20.73 9.44 -15.32
C TYR A 560 -19.82 10.46 -16.00
N MET A 561 -18.86 9.99 -16.82
CA MET A 561 -17.94 10.85 -17.58
C MET A 561 -18.66 11.78 -18.56
N ASP A 562 -19.84 11.41 -19.04
CA ASP A 562 -20.67 12.26 -19.92
C ASP A 562 -21.40 13.37 -19.14
N TYR A 563 -21.55 13.21 -17.82
CA TYR A 563 -22.32 14.07 -16.91
C TYR A 563 -21.46 14.79 -15.88
N ARG A 564 -20.14 14.58 -15.92
CA ARG A 564 -19.14 15.21 -15.06
C ARG A 564 -18.76 16.57 -15.61
N GLU A 565 -18.51 17.54 -14.74
CA GLU A 565 -17.97 18.82 -15.16
C GLU A 565 -16.58 18.68 -15.80
N THR A 566 -16.26 19.53 -16.77
CA THR A 566 -14.90 19.66 -17.28
C THR A 566 -14.22 20.84 -16.60
N VAL A 567 -13.25 20.57 -15.72
CA VAL A 567 -12.50 21.62 -15.02
C VAL A 567 -11.41 22.18 -15.94
N PRO A 568 -11.32 23.51 -16.14
CA PRO A 568 -10.23 24.08 -16.93
C PRO A 568 -8.86 23.88 -16.27
N GLU A 569 -7.82 23.65 -17.07
CA GLU A 569 -6.43 23.41 -16.63
C GLU A 569 -5.91 24.45 -15.62
N GLU A 570 -6.37 25.70 -15.72
CA GLU A 570 -5.94 26.80 -14.84
C GLU A 570 -6.48 26.72 -13.40
N CYS A 571 -7.47 25.88 -13.13
CA CYS A 571 -7.96 25.56 -11.77
C CYS A 571 -8.14 24.06 -11.53
N ALA A 572 -7.51 23.24 -12.38
CA ALA A 572 -7.41 21.81 -12.18
C ALA A 572 -6.20 21.52 -11.27
N ASP A 573 -6.39 21.73 -9.97
CA ASP A 573 -5.31 21.64 -8.99
C ASP A 573 -4.88 20.18 -8.69
N TRP A 574 -5.70 19.20 -9.09
CA TRP A 574 -5.45 17.77 -8.90
C TRP A 574 -5.74 16.95 -10.17
N TYR A 575 -4.91 15.93 -10.41
CA TYR A 575 -4.98 15.01 -11.56
C TYR A 575 -5.12 15.67 -12.95
N ASP A 576 -4.64 16.91 -13.09
CA ASP A 576 -4.78 17.74 -14.29
C ASP A 576 -6.23 17.85 -14.83
N SER A 577 -7.24 17.52 -14.00
CA SER A 577 -8.64 17.44 -14.44
C SER A 577 -9.69 17.65 -13.34
N ASP A 578 -9.31 17.74 -12.06
CA ASP A 578 -10.20 17.90 -10.92
C ASP A 578 -9.97 19.23 -10.18
N ARG A 579 -11.01 19.74 -9.51
CA ARG A 579 -10.86 20.88 -8.60
C ARG A 579 -10.15 20.43 -7.33
N GLY A 580 -9.29 21.29 -6.77
CA GLY A 580 -8.65 21.04 -5.47
C GLY A 580 -9.33 21.82 -4.33
N TYR A 581 -9.22 21.31 -3.11
CA TYR A 581 -9.48 22.05 -1.88
C TYR A 581 -8.36 21.83 -0.86
N VAL A 582 -8.17 22.82 0.01
CA VAL A 582 -7.39 22.73 1.25
C VAL A 582 -8.21 23.41 2.33
N ILE A 583 -8.50 22.72 3.42
CA ILE A 583 -9.35 23.22 4.50
C ILE A 583 -8.53 24.10 5.46
N PRO A 584 -8.89 25.37 5.64
CA PRO A 584 -8.19 26.27 6.57
C PRO A 584 -8.67 26.07 8.02
N ASP A 585 -8.07 26.81 8.96
CA ASP A 585 -8.44 26.78 10.38
C ASP A 585 -9.79 27.51 10.68
N GLU A 586 -10.58 27.86 9.66
CA GLU A 586 -11.86 28.57 9.77
C GLU A 586 -12.87 28.09 8.71
N ASP A 587 -14.17 28.37 8.90
CA ASP A 587 -15.22 28.03 7.92
C ASP A 587 -14.87 28.58 6.53
N VAL A 588 -15.03 27.74 5.50
CA VAL A 588 -14.58 28.05 4.13
C VAL A 588 -15.70 27.80 3.13
N VAL A 589 -15.76 28.67 2.10
CA VAL A 589 -16.71 28.53 1.00
C VAL A 589 -15.94 28.40 -0.32
N PHE A 590 -16.08 27.27 -0.99
CA PHE A 590 -15.66 27.05 -2.37
C PHE A 590 -16.86 27.29 -3.27
N ALA A 591 -16.81 28.29 -4.14
CA ALA A 591 -17.99 28.69 -4.90
C ALA A 591 -17.62 29.07 -6.34
N TYR A 592 -18.01 28.27 -7.32
CA TYR A 592 -17.61 28.43 -8.73
C TYR A 592 -18.80 28.36 -9.69
N ILE A 593 -18.64 28.96 -10.87
CA ILE A 593 -19.55 28.70 -12.00
C ILE A 593 -19.14 27.37 -12.65
N TRP A 594 -20.13 26.51 -12.93
CA TRP A 594 -19.94 25.18 -13.51
C TRP A 594 -18.96 25.17 -14.69
N GLY A 595 -17.98 24.27 -14.68
CA GLY A 595 -17.02 24.12 -15.78
C GLY A 595 -16.09 25.34 -15.99
N THR A 596 -16.00 26.24 -15.02
CA THR A 596 -15.11 27.41 -15.07
C THR A 596 -14.28 27.56 -13.78
N CYS A 597 -13.29 28.46 -13.83
CA CYS A 597 -12.53 28.90 -12.67
C CYS A 597 -13.08 30.21 -12.07
N GLN A 598 -14.22 30.70 -12.55
CA GLN A 598 -14.80 31.95 -12.08
C GLN A 598 -15.54 31.72 -10.76
N GLU A 599 -15.10 32.42 -9.71
CA GLU A 599 -15.76 32.38 -8.41
C GLU A 599 -17.13 33.10 -8.42
N ILE A 600 -18.07 32.60 -7.63
CA ILE A 600 -19.35 33.26 -7.38
C ILE A 600 -19.11 34.42 -6.40
N GLY A 601 -19.31 35.65 -6.87
CA GLY A 601 -19.23 36.85 -6.03
C GLY A 601 -20.35 36.89 -4.99
N LEU A 602 -20.10 36.40 -3.77
CA LEU A 602 -21.03 36.49 -2.66
C LEU A 602 -20.83 37.85 -1.96
N GLU A 603 -21.85 38.72 -1.98
CA GLU A 603 -21.91 39.87 -1.07
C GLU A 603 -21.96 39.36 0.38
N THR A 604 -20.80 39.22 1.02
CA THR A 604 -20.71 38.97 2.45
C THR A 604 -21.10 40.24 3.19
N SER A 605 -22.08 40.12 4.09
CA SER A 605 -22.50 41.24 4.93
C SER A 605 -21.34 41.69 5.81
N LEU A 606 -20.73 42.83 5.45
CA LEU A 606 -19.75 43.56 6.25
C LEU A 606 -20.36 43.96 7.61
N ASN A 607 -20.04 43.18 8.66
CA ASN A 607 -19.82 43.68 10.02
C ASN A 607 -19.39 42.54 10.97
N GLN A 608 -18.14 42.11 10.83
CA GLN A 608 -17.35 41.74 12.01
C GLN A 608 -16.03 42.51 11.95
N PRO A 609 -15.57 43.13 13.05
CA PRO A 609 -14.28 43.78 13.05
C PRO A 609 -13.22 42.71 12.82
N ALA A 610 -12.28 42.98 11.91
CA ALA A 610 -11.10 42.14 11.71
C ALA A 610 -10.53 41.79 13.10
N GLU A 611 -10.59 40.52 13.47
CA GLU A 611 -10.02 40.07 14.72
C GLU A 611 -8.54 40.44 14.69
N SER A 612 -8.14 41.29 15.64
CA SER A 612 -6.72 41.53 15.88
C SER A 612 -6.09 40.17 16.16
N PRO A 613 -4.95 39.86 15.52
CA PRO A 613 -4.18 38.68 15.85
C PRO A 613 -4.06 38.44 17.36
N ARG A 614 -4.38 37.23 17.83
CA ARG A 614 -4.37 36.92 19.27
C ARG A 614 -3.03 36.40 19.76
N GLN A 615 -2.16 35.93 18.86
CA GLN A 615 -0.85 35.36 19.19
C GLN A 615 0.22 35.66 18.12
N PHE A 616 1.48 35.46 18.49
CA PHE A 616 2.59 35.46 17.54
C PHE A 616 2.61 34.11 16.81
N THR A 617 2.61 34.12 15.48
CA THR A 617 2.66 32.91 14.66
C THR A 617 3.62 33.10 13.50
N LEU A 618 4.53 32.15 13.27
CA LEU A 618 5.32 32.02 12.06
C LEU A 618 4.72 30.89 11.21
N HIS A 619 4.31 31.18 9.98
CA HIS A 619 3.75 30.17 9.08
C HIS A 619 4.84 29.47 8.28
N GLN A 620 4.53 28.29 7.74
CA GLN A 620 5.40 27.59 6.81
C GLN A 620 5.58 28.44 5.53
N ASN A 621 6.81 28.48 5.00
CA ASN A 621 7.05 29.21 3.76
C ASN A 621 6.35 28.49 2.59
N PHE A 622 5.78 29.24 1.64
CA PHE A 622 5.12 28.68 0.47
C PHE A 622 5.63 29.33 -0.83
N PRO A 623 6.02 28.54 -1.84
CA PRO A 623 6.13 27.07 -1.84
C PRO A 623 7.24 26.55 -0.89
N ASN A 624 7.18 25.27 -0.48
CA ASN A 624 8.27 24.53 0.18
C ASN A 624 8.17 23.02 -0.15
N PRO A 625 9.11 22.40 -0.88
CA PRO A 625 10.35 22.98 -1.39
C PRO A 625 10.13 24.14 -2.37
N PHE A 626 11.12 25.04 -2.50
CA PHE A 626 11.01 26.22 -3.36
C PHE A 626 12.20 26.37 -4.31
N ASN A 627 11.99 27.06 -5.44
CA ASN A 627 13.02 27.36 -6.44
C ASN A 627 12.77 28.71 -7.14
N PRO A 628 13.68 29.69 -7.05
CA PRO A 628 14.52 30.03 -5.90
C PRO A 628 13.83 31.01 -4.94
N THR A 629 12.53 31.29 -5.13
CA THR A 629 11.75 32.26 -4.35
C THR A 629 10.63 31.58 -3.57
N THR A 630 10.39 32.03 -2.34
CA THR A 630 9.29 31.59 -1.48
C THR A 630 8.77 32.76 -0.66
N GLN A 631 7.53 32.66 -0.18
CA GLN A 631 6.93 33.64 0.71
C GLN A 631 6.90 33.13 2.14
N ILE A 632 7.34 33.95 3.09
CA ILE A 632 7.27 33.67 4.52
C ILE A 632 6.22 34.58 5.14
N SER A 633 5.16 34.00 5.68
CA SER A 633 4.09 34.73 6.35
C SER A 633 4.23 34.61 7.87
N TYR A 634 3.92 35.69 8.60
CA TYR A 634 3.89 35.68 10.06
C TYR A 634 2.90 36.72 10.60
N GLN A 635 2.48 36.50 11.84
CA GLN A 635 1.45 37.25 12.52
C GLN A 635 2.00 37.85 13.82
N ILE A 636 1.56 39.08 14.13
CA ILE A 636 1.95 39.83 15.32
C ILE A 636 0.70 40.30 16.07
N PRO A 637 0.51 39.98 17.36
CA PRO A 637 -0.66 40.38 18.16
C PRO A 637 -0.60 41.79 18.72
N GLU A 638 0.60 42.33 18.92
CA GLU A 638 0.81 43.68 19.45
C GLU A 638 2.07 44.31 18.87
N SER A 639 2.24 45.63 19.04
CA SER A 639 3.38 46.32 18.41
C SER A 639 4.72 45.94 19.04
N GLU A 640 5.52 45.12 18.36
CA GLU A 640 6.81 44.60 18.84
C GLU A 640 7.95 44.78 17.82
N PHE A 641 9.20 44.70 18.29
CA PHE A 641 10.40 44.65 17.47
C PHE A 641 10.63 43.23 16.94
N ILE A 642 10.61 43.08 15.62
CA ILE A 642 10.65 41.78 14.93
C ILE A 642 11.98 41.60 14.23
N THR A 643 12.58 40.43 14.42
CA THR A 643 13.71 39.96 13.63
C THR A 643 13.36 38.64 12.96
N LEU A 644 13.41 38.60 11.63
CA LEU A 644 13.23 37.38 10.84
C LEU A 644 14.54 37.08 10.10
N THR A 645 15.19 35.96 10.45
CA THR A 645 16.53 35.63 9.96
C THR A 645 16.59 34.19 9.45
N VAL A 646 17.28 33.97 8.32
CA VAL A 646 17.55 32.67 7.72
C VAL A 646 18.92 32.16 8.14
N PHE A 647 19.02 30.87 8.46
CA PHE A 647 20.21 30.15 8.92
C PHE A 647 20.47 28.92 8.05
N ASP A 648 21.72 28.49 7.95
CA ASP A 648 22.09 27.19 7.38
C ASP A 648 22.05 26.06 8.43
N MET A 649 22.29 24.81 8.00
CA MET A 649 22.30 23.64 8.89
C MET A 649 23.34 23.70 10.02
N ALA A 650 24.37 24.55 9.90
CA ALA A 650 25.37 24.75 10.96
C ALA A 650 24.96 25.87 11.93
N GLY A 651 23.75 26.42 11.80
CA GLY A 651 23.25 27.53 12.59
C GLY A 651 23.88 28.88 12.24
N ARG A 652 24.58 28.99 11.10
CA ARG A 652 25.18 30.26 10.67
C ARG A 652 24.12 31.11 10.00
N GLU A 653 24.09 32.40 10.33
CA GLU A 653 23.21 33.36 9.71
C GLU A 653 23.55 33.54 8.22
N VAL A 654 22.54 33.37 7.38
CA VAL A 654 22.63 33.45 5.92
C VAL A 654 22.07 34.79 5.43
N LYS A 655 20.90 35.21 5.96
CA LYS A 655 20.23 36.44 5.54
C LYS A 655 19.23 36.93 6.57
N GLU A 656 19.28 38.20 6.90
CA GLU A 656 18.21 38.89 7.65
C GLU A 656 17.14 39.39 6.65
N LEU A 657 15.89 39.02 6.89
CA LEU A 657 14.74 39.36 6.05
C LEU A 657 13.93 40.53 6.64
N VAL A 658 13.84 40.60 7.97
CA VAL A 658 13.11 41.65 8.70
C VAL A 658 13.91 42.01 9.96
N ASN A 659 14.02 43.30 10.27
CA ASN A 659 14.64 43.80 11.49
C ASN A 659 14.12 45.20 11.85
N GLN A 660 12.86 45.25 12.28
CA GLN A 660 12.18 46.52 12.55
C GLN A 660 11.00 46.34 13.50
N ARG A 661 10.53 47.46 14.06
CA ARG A 661 9.29 47.51 14.86
C ARG A 661 8.07 47.49 13.94
N GLN A 662 7.17 46.54 14.15
CA GLN A 662 5.94 46.35 13.38
C GLN A 662 4.71 46.47 14.30
N ALA A 663 3.58 46.93 13.75
CA ALA A 663 2.32 46.98 14.49
C ALA A 663 1.64 45.61 14.50
N ALA A 664 0.58 45.43 15.29
CA ALA A 664 -0.24 44.22 15.22
C ALA A 664 -0.78 44.02 13.80
N GLY A 665 -0.70 42.80 13.28
CA GLY A 665 -1.12 42.48 11.91
C GLY A 665 -0.48 41.23 11.34
N LEU A 666 -0.89 40.91 10.11
CA LEU A 666 -0.32 39.86 9.26
C LEU A 666 0.71 40.47 8.31
N TYR A 667 1.84 39.79 8.17
CA TYR A 667 2.96 40.22 7.33
C TYR A 667 3.42 39.08 6.45
N GLN A 668 3.87 39.41 5.25
CA GLN A 668 4.44 38.47 4.29
C GLN A 668 5.74 39.06 3.72
N VAL A 669 6.77 38.22 3.63
CA VAL A 669 8.09 38.61 3.14
C VAL A 669 8.60 37.60 2.12
N GLU A 670 9.03 38.11 0.97
CA GLU A 670 9.65 37.30 -0.07
C GLU A 670 11.09 36.97 0.27
N PHE A 671 11.42 35.68 0.20
CA PHE A 671 12.79 35.19 0.30
C PHE A 671 13.28 34.66 -1.06
N ASN A 672 14.18 35.42 -1.68
CA ASN A 672 14.92 34.99 -2.87
C ASN A 672 16.28 34.39 -2.46
N ALA A 673 16.44 33.09 -2.72
CA ALA A 673 17.59 32.26 -2.40
C ALA A 673 18.47 31.91 -3.63
N SER A 674 18.37 32.67 -4.72
CA SER A 674 19.12 32.41 -5.96
C SER A 674 20.64 32.31 -5.78
N SER A 675 21.20 32.96 -4.75
CA SER A 675 22.63 32.89 -4.39
C SER A 675 23.03 31.74 -3.47
N LEU A 676 22.09 30.90 -3.02
CA LEU A 676 22.33 29.79 -2.08
C LEU A 676 22.39 28.44 -2.81
N SER A 677 23.02 27.43 -2.22
CA SER A 677 23.03 26.05 -2.75
C SER A 677 21.74 25.33 -2.41
N SER A 678 21.29 24.38 -3.25
CA SER A 678 20.19 23.47 -2.86
C SER A 678 20.49 22.80 -1.52
N GLY A 679 19.48 22.65 -0.68
CA GLY A 679 19.64 22.09 0.66
C GLY A 679 18.63 22.64 1.67
N ILE A 680 18.81 22.20 2.91
CA ILE A 680 17.96 22.57 4.04
C ILE A 680 18.51 23.84 4.70
N TYR A 681 17.61 24.76 5.00
CA TYR A 681 17.84 25.97 5.77
C TYR A 681 16.76 26.12 6.84
N PHE A 682 16.98 27.03 7.77
CA PHE A 682 16.02 27.35 8.82
C PHE A 682 15.74 28.85 8.80
N TYR A 683 14.54 29.27 9.17
CA TYR A 683 14.23 30.67 9.40
C TYR A 683 13.58 30.84 10.76
N ARG A 684 13.99 31.88 11.48
CA ARG A 684 13.56 32.14 12.84
C ARG A 684 12.95 33.53 12.95
N LEU A 685 11.75 33.61 13.52
CA LEU A 685 11.09 34.83 13.91
C LEU A 685 11.32 35.07 15.41
N GLN A 686 11.91 36.21 15.74
CA GLN A 686 12.11 36.69 17.11
C GLN A 686 11.24 37.93 17.35
N ALA A 687 10.46 37.92 18.43
CA ALA A 687 9.64 39.04 18.87
C ALA A 687 9.62 39.13 20.41
N GLY A 688 10.45 39.98 21.00
CA GLY A 688 10.62 40.01 22.45
C GLY A 688 11.09 38.66 23.00
N ALA A 689 10.29 38.03 23.87
CA ALA A 689 10.54 36.70 24.41
C ALA A 689 10.10 35.54 23.49
N PHE A 690 9.29 35.82 22.46
CA PHE A 690 8.83 34.82 21.50
C PHE A 690 9.93 34.52 20.48
N SER A 691 10.15 33.23 20.23
CA SER A 691 11.06 32.72 19.20
C SER A 691 10.44 31.47 18.57
N GLN A 692 10.24 31.48 17.26
CA GLN A 692 9.77 30.31 16.52
C GLN A 692 10.67 30.08 15.29
N THR A 693 11.07 28.84 15.07
CA THR A 693 11.93 28.44 13.95
C THR A 693 11.17 27.46 13.05
N LYS A 694 11.29 27.62 11.73
CA LYS A 694 10.75 26.67 10.75
C LYS A 694 11.82 26.31 9.70
N LYS A 695 11.63 25.16 9.06
CA LYS A 695 12.52 24.59 8.04
C LYS A 695 12.10 25.07 6.64
N LEU A 696 13.06 25.39 5.78
CA LEU A 696 12.84 25.67 4.36
C LEU A 696 13.79 24.83 3.49
N THR A 697 13.27 24.23 2.41
CA THR A 697 13.99 23.33 1.51
C THR A 697 14.15 23.99 0.15
N LEU A 698 15.38 24.37 -0.20
CA LEU A 698 15.71 24.95 -1.50
C LEU A 698 16.07 23.85 -2.50
N ILE A 699 15.40 23.82 -3.65
CA ILE A 699 15.72 22.96 -4.79
C ILE A 699 16.15 23.87 -5.96
N LYS A 700 17.21 23.50 -6.67
CA LYS A 700 17.67 24.20 -7.88
C LYS A 700 17.72 23.26 -9.06
#